data_AF-A0A9N9D0Z4-F1
#
_entry.id   AF-A0A9N9D0Z4-F1
#
_cell.length_a   1.000
_cell.length_b   1.000
_cell.length_c   1.000
_cell.angle_alpha   90.00
_cell.angle_beta   90.00
_cell.angle_gamma   90.00
#
_symmetry.space_group_name_H-M   'P 1'
#
loop_
_entity.id
_entity.type
_entity.pdbx_description
1 polymer ?
#
loop_
_entity_poly.entity_id
_entity_poly.type
_entity_poly.pdbx_seq_one_letter_code
_entity_poly.pdbx_strand_id
1 'polypeptide(L)'
;AASCYIELIVKESDNNVKLIVLDRLDELREKHEHVLDDLVPDILRVLSSPDIEVRRKALRIALELVSNRNVQEVITLLKKELSKTLDQDYEKNNEYRQLLIQSIHSCAIKFSEVAANVVHVLMEFLGDSSNSSAVDVITFVREVVEKFPSLRTSILEKLLDTFMDVKSGKVFRGALWIVGEYCSEVQDIEESWKQIRAGLGEIPILASEQKLLDEASKEDKPDESTEQKTLPTSSRRILADGTYATESAFSSNSSAMAKLEAVKSATKPPLRALILGGDFFLGSVLASTLTKLVMRYTEISDDPARVNALRAEAMLIMASIIRVGQSQFAASPIDEDTYDRIMACMHALQEFSNDNTIKSIFLHDTKAALTRIVENEEKKAAAKRSKDKSAAAGQVDDLITFRQFSKRNLGDEADEYELDLTRATGQTDPKDDLISKLSRVVQLTGFSDPVYAEAYVNVHQFDILLDVLIVNQTSETLQNLTLEFATLGDLKLVERPTQHNLAPHSVHSVKATIKVSSTEAGVIFGNIVYDGPGTSESNCVVMNDIHIDIMDYINPAYCNETQFRSMWSEFEWENKVNVNTNIADLRDYLNHIMKSTNMSCLTPEAALEGDCGFLSANMYARSIFGEDALANLSIEKQTDGAISGHVRIRSKTQGIALSLGDKITLAQKSAA
;
A
#
# COMPACT_ATOMS: atom_id res chain seq x y z
N ALA A 1 33.50 11.83 -10.52
CA ALA A 1 32.24 12.52 -10.14
C ALA A 1 31.46 11.70 -9.12
N ALA A 2 30.99 10.50 -9.46
CA ALA A 2 30.23 9.63 -8.55
C ALA A 2 30.90 9.39 -7.18
N SER A 3 32.20 9.05 -7.14
CA SER A 3 32.92 8.88 -5.87
C SER A 3 32.96 10.15 -5.00
N CYS A 4 33.06 11.34 -5.62
CA CYS A 4 33.00 12.62 -4.90
C CYS A 4 31.60 12.88 -4.33
N TYR A 5 30.54 12.54 -5.07
CA TYR A 5 29.18 12.63 -4.57
C TYR A 5 28.94 11.67 -3.40
N ILE A 6 29.43 10.43 -3.48
CA ILE A 6 29.34 9.47 -2.36
C ILE A 6 30.10 9.98 -1.14
N GLU A 7 31.32 10.51 -1.30
CA GLU A 7 32.05 11.14 -0.20
C GLU A 7 31.31 12.33 0.41
N LEU A 8 30.67 13.16 -0.43
CA LEU A 8 29.88 14.30 0.03
C LEU A 8 28.68 13.83 0.85
N ILE A 9 27.95 12.79 0.39
CA ILE A 9 26.81 12.22 1.14
C ILE A 9 27.25 11.69 2.51
N VAL A 10 28.42 11.05 2.59
CA VAL A 10 28.93 10.48 3.85
C VAL A 10 29.42 11.57 4.82
N LYS A 11 30.01 12.66 4.31
CA LYS A 11 30.59 13.74 5.13
C LYS A 11 29.56 14.77 5.59
N GLU A 12 28.57 15.07 4.75
CA GLU A 12 27.56 16.09 5.06
C GLU A 12 26.59 15.61 6.15
N SER A 13 26.11 16.55 6.97
CA SER A 13 25.15 16.28 8.04
C SER A 13 23.71 16.59 7.65
N ASP A 14 23.48 17.49 6.69
CA ASP A 14 22.14 17.90 6.27
C ASP A 14 21.47 16.84 5.38
N ASN A 15 20.30 16.36 5.82
CA ASN A 15 19.52 15.36 5.11
C ASN A 15 19.03 15.86 3.75
N ASN A 16 18.70 17.15 3.61
CA ASN A 16 18.22 17.71 2.34
C ASN A 16 19.33 17.69 1.28
N VAL A 17 20.55 18.05 1.68
CA VAL A 17 21.72 17.98 0.80
C VAL A 17 21.97 16.54 0.37
N LYS A 18 21.88 15.57 1.30
CA LYS A 18 22.02 14.14 0.96
C LYS A 18 20.99 13.69 -0.06
N LEU A 19 19.73 14.08 0.11
CA LEU A 19 18.65 13.70 -0.82
C LEU A 19 18.86 14.26 -2.23
N ILE A 20 19.30 15.52 -2.33
CA ILE A 20 19.62 16.17 -3.62
C ILE A 20 20.82 15.50 -4.29
N VAL A 21 21.88 15.20 -3.52
CA VAL A 21 23.07 14.54 -4.07
C VAL A 21 22.76 13.10 -4.50
N LEU A 22 21.87 12.42 -3.78
CA LEU A 22 21.36 11.11 -4.20
C LEU A 22 20.53 11.19 -5.50
N ASP A 23 19.72 12.23 -5.71
CA ASP A 23 19.05 12.45 -7.01
C ASP A 23 20.06 12.61 -8.14
N ARG A 24 21.09 13.41 -7.93
CA ARG A 24 22.17 13.58 -8.93
C ARG A 24 22.94 12.29 -9.19
N LEU A 25 23.07 11.43 -8.18
CA LEU A 25 23.67 10.10 -8.37
C LEU A 25 22.73 9.16 -9.16
N ASP A 26 21.42 9.25 -8.93
CA ASP A 26 20.37 8.52 -9.67
C ASP A 26 20.41 8.91 -11.16
N GLU A 27 20.40 10.22 -11.46
CA GLU A 27 20.52 10.76 -12.83
C GLU A 27 21.82 10.29 -13.52
N LEU A 28 22.93 10.24 -12.80
CA LEU A 28 24.20 9.75 -13.35
C LEU A 28 24.17 8.25 -13.64
N ARG A 29 23.44 7.46 -12.85
CA ARG A 29 23.23 6.04 -13.13
C ARG A 29 22.45 5.86 -14.43
N GLU A 30 21.33 6.57 -14.58
CA GLU A 30 20.47 6.44 -15.77
C GLU A 30 21.23 6.74 -17.07
N LYS A 31 22.15 7.70 -17.04
CA LYS A 31 22.96 8.08 -18.21
C LYS A 31 24.13 7.13 -18.51
N HIS A 32 24.63 6.42 -17.49
CA HIS A 32 25.84 5.61 -17.60
C HIS A 32 25.66 4.23 -16.94
N GLU A 33 24.85 3.39 -17.58
CA GLU A 33 24.63 2.00 -17.18
C GLU A 33 25.98 1.22 -17.16
N HIS A 34 26.20 0.40 -16.13
CA HIS A 34 27.37 -0.46 -15.90
C HIS A 34 28.70 0.17 -15.46
N VAL A 35 28.85 1.50 -15.44
CA VAL A 35 30.10 2.15 -14.98
C VAL A 35 30.15 2.28 -13.45
N LEU A 36 28.99 2.29 -12.80
CA LEU A 36 28.84 2.52 -11.35
C LEU A 36 28.74 1.22 -10.53
N ASP A 37 28.77 0.05 -11.16
CA ASP A 37 28.58 -1.25 -10.51
C ASP A 37 29.63 -1.55 -9.44
N ASP A 38 30.85 -1.04 -9.62
CA ASP A 38 31.96 -1.20 -8.66
C ASP A 38 31.83 -0.25 -7.44
N LEU A 39 31.00 0.80 -7.52
CA LEU A 39 30.79 1.77 -6.44
C LEU A 39 29.61 1.42 -5.52
N VAL A 40 28.93 0.29 -5.76
CA VAL A 40 27.77 -0.13 -4.95
C VAL A 40 28.10 -0.30 -3.46
N PRO A 41 29.22 -0.94 -3.05
CA PRO A 41 29.59 -1.03 -1.64
C PRO A 41 29.80 0.36 -1.01
N ASP A 42 30.30 1.32 -1.79
CA ASP A 42 30.53 2.68 -1.34
C ASP A 42 29.20 3.43 -1.12
N ILE A 43 28.22 3.25 -2.00
CA ILE A 43 26.87 3.79 -1.85
C ILE A 43 26.21 3.22 -0.59
N LEU A 44 26.40 1.92 -0.30
CA LEU A 44 25.83 1.30 0.89
C LEU A 44 26.44 1.82 2.21
N ARG A 45 27.57 2.53 2.19
CA ARG A 45 28.07 3.23 3.39
C ARG A 45 27.11 4.32 3.86
N VAL A 46 26.31 4.88 2.96
CA VAL A 46 25.28 5.90 3.25
C VAL A 46 24.23 5.38 4.24
N LEU A 47 24.04 4.06 4.35
CA LEU A 47 23.12 3.42 5.29
C LEU A 47 23.44 3.74 6.76
N SER A 48 24.67 4.17 7.05
CA SER A 48 25.06 4.66 8.38
C SER A 48 24.34 5.95 8.79
N SER A 49 23.73 6.69 7.84
CA SER A 49 22.93 7.88 8.15
C SER A 49 21.71 7.51 9.00
N PRO A 50 21.29 8.32 9.99
CA PRO A 50 20.15 7.99 10.87
C PRO A 50 18.78 8.15 10.20
N ASP A 51 18.71 8.82 9.06
CA ASP A 51 17.47 9.16 8.35
C ASP A 51 16.98 8.01 7.44
N ILE A 52 15.67 7.69 7.53
CA ILE A 52 15.07 6.57 6.79
C ILE A 52 14.84 6.89 5.31
N GLU A 53 14.58 8.14 4.94
CA GLU A 53 14.33 8.53 3.56
C GLU A 53 15.63 8.48 2.76
N VAL A 54 16.72 8.98 3.36
CA VAL A 54 18.08 8.86 2.80
C VAL A 54 18.45 7.39 2.60
N ARG A 55 18.19 6.52 3.60
CA ARG A 55 18.42 5.07 3.50
C ARG A 55 17.59 4.41 2.40
N ARG A 56 16.30 4.74 2.31
CA ARG A 56 15.37 4.20 1.29
C ARG A 56 15.84 4.55 -0.11
N LYS A 57 16.24 5.80 -0.33
CA LYS A 57 16.73 6.26 -1.63
C LYS A 57 18.08 5.66 -1.98
N ALA A 58 19.00 5.58 -1.03
CA ALA A 58 20.29 4.91 -1.21
C ALA A 58 20.13 3.42 -1.56
N LEU A 59 19.24 2.70 -0.85
CA LEU A 59 18.92 1.30 -1.15
C LEU A 59 18.30 1.14 -2.53
N ARG A 60 17.35 2.00 -2.92
CA ARG A 60 16.74 1.97 -4.26
C ARG A 60 17.81 2.05 -5.36
N ILE A 61 18.70 3.04 -5.26
CA ILE A 61 19.81 3.23 -6.22
C ILE A 61 20.74 2.02 -6.21
N ALA A 62 21.11 1.52 -5.02
CA ALA A 62 21.99 0.37 -4.88
C ALA A 62 21.39 -0.91 -5.49
N LEU A 63 20.10 -1.18 -5.27
CA LEU A 63 19.37 -2.36 -5.77
C LEU A 63 19.24 -2.42 -7.29
N GLU A 64 19.35 -1.28 -7.97
CA GLU A 64 19.36 -1.18 -9.43
C GLU A 64 20.77 -1.42 -10.01
N LEU A 65 21.82 -1.08 -9.25
CA LEU A 65 23.22 -1.31 -9.61
C LEU A 65 23.76 -2.71 -9.22
N VAL A 66 22.95 -3.55 -8.60
CA VAL A 66 23.36 -4.92 -8.26
C VAL A 66 23.48 -5.76 -9.54
N SER A 67 24.62 -6.41 -9.71
CA SER A 67 24.93 -7.36 -10.77
C SER A 67 25.39 -8.70 -10.17
N ASN A 68 25.50 -9.74 -11.00
CA ASN A 68 26.03 -11.04 -10.58
C ASN A 68 27.43 -10.97 -9.93
N ARG A 69 28.19 -9.89 -10.21
CA ARG A 69 29.57 -9.72 -9.70
C ARG A 69 29.61 -9.18 -8.27
N ASN A 70 28.71 -8.26 -7.92
CA ASN A 70 28.72 -7.57 -6.62
C ASN A 70 27.66 -8.10 -5.63
N VAL A 71 26.70 -8.91 -6.10
CA VAL A 71 25.56 -9.39 -5.30
C VAL A 71 25.93 -10.06 -3.98
N GLN A 72 27.00 -10.87 -3.96
CA GLN A 72 27.42 -11.55 -2.73
C GLN A 72 27.94 -10.58 -1.67
N GLU A 73 28.69 -9.56 -2.08
CA GLU A 73 29.22 -8.54 -1.19
C GLU A 73 28.09 -7.66 -0.65
N VAL A 74 27.18 -7.23 -1.52
CA VAL A 74 25.99 -6.45 -1.17
C VAL A 74 25.14 -7.19 -0.14
N ILE A 75 24.82 -8.47 -0.38
CA ILE A 75 24.01 -9.27 0.56
C ILE A 75 24.74 -9.47 1.88
N THR A 76 26.05 -9.67 1.87
CA THR A 76 26.83 -9.80 3.10
C THR A 76 26.80 -8.51 3.92
N LEU A 77 26.89 -7.35 3.26
CA LEU A 77 26.75 -6.05 3.92
C LEU A 77 25.33 -5.85 4.47
N LEU A 78 24.30 -6.12 3.68
CA LEU A 78 22.89 -6.02 4.12
C LEU A 78 22.58 -6.95 5.29
N LYS A 79 23.12 -8.18 5.28
CA LYS A 79 23.02 -9.12 6.42
C LYS A 79 23.68 -8.55 7.66
N LYS A 80 24.88 -7.98 7.54
CA LYS A 80 25.59 -7.37 8.67
C LYS A 80 24.82 -6.19 9.24
N GLU A 81 24.24 -5.35 8.39
CA GLU A 81 23.36 -4.25 8.83
C GLU A 81 22.08 -4.78 9.48
N LEU A 82 21.47 -5.82 8.93
CA LEU A 82 20.29 -6.47 9.51
C LEU A 82 20.60 -7.07 10.90
N SER A 83 21.74 -7.74 11.07
CA SER A 83 22.20 -8.26 12.36
C SER A 83 22.41 -7.15 13.39
N LYS A 84 22.96 -5.98 13.00
CA LYS A 84 23.07 -4.84 13.92
C LYS A 84 21.72 -4.33 14.41
N THR A 85 20.65 -4.50 13.62
CA THR A 85 19.31 -4.11 14.06
C THR A 85 18.73 -5.00 15.15
N LEU A 86 19.30 -6.20 15.39
CA LEU A 86 18.90 -7.07 16.50
C LEU A 86 19.48 -6.61 17.85
N ASP A 87 20.67 -6.01 17.83
CA ASP A 87 21.39 -5.59 19.04
C ASP A 87 20.99 -4.18 19.54
N GLN A 88 20.31 -3.39 18.71
CA GLN A 88 19.97 -1.99 19.00
C GLN A 88 18.46 -1.80 19.14
N ASP A 89 17.99 -1.73 20.39
CA ASP A 89 16.60 -1.46 20.78
C ASP A 89 16.19 0.00 20.48
N TYR A 90 15.93 0.30 19.21
CA TYR A 90 15.29 1.57 18.79
C TYR A 90 14.03 1.28 17.98
N GLU A 91 12.89 1.90 18.30
CA GLU A 91 11.63 1.77 17.56
C GLU A 91 11.73 2.18 16.08
N LYS A 92 12.63 3.12 15.75
CA LYS A 92 12.94 3.51 14.35
C LYS A 92 13.69 2.43 13.55
N ASN A 93 14.17 1.36 14.20
CA ASN A 93 14.78 0.24 13.52
C ASN A 93 13.76 -0.71 12.88
N ASN A 94 12.48 -0.69 13.26
CA ASN A 94 11.49 -1.60 12.68
C ASN A 94 11.21 -1.31 11.19
N GLU A 95 11.00 -0.03 10.84
CA GLU A 95 10.82 0.38 9.44
C GLU A 95 12.11 0.16 8.63
N TYR A 96 13.27 0.42 9.24
CA TYR A 96 14.56 0.15 8.61
C TYR A 96 14.81 -1.36 8.41
N ARG A 97 14.46 -2.20 9.39
CA ARG A 97 14.55 -3.66 9.30
C ARG A 97 13.66 -4.18 8.19
N GLN A 98 12.42 -3.70 8.10
CA GLN A 98 11.50 -4.03 7.02
C GLN A 98 12.09 -3.64 5.65
N LEU A 99 12.64 -2.44 5.53
CA LEU A 99 13.28 -1.95 4.31
C LEU A 99 14.50 -2.82 3.90
N LEU A 100 15.32 -3.24 4.87
CA LEU A 100 16.44 -4.16 4.62
C LEU A 100 15.95 -5.53 4.16
N ILE A 101 14.93 -6.10 4.80
CA ILE A 101 14.34 -7.39 4.42
C ILE A 101 13.77 -7.33 3.00
N GLN A 102 13.03 -6.28 2.66
CA GLN A 102 12.49 -6.07 1.30
C GLN A 102 13.60 -5.91 0.25
N SER A 103 14.69 -5.24 0.61
CA SER A 103 15.86 -5.08 -0.26
C SER A 103 16.57 -6.42 -0.49
N ILE A 104 16.76 -7.20 0.57
CA ILE A 104 17.34 -8.55 0.50
C ILE A 104 16.43 -9.49 -0.30
N HIS A 105 15.11 -9.44 -0.11
CA HIS A 105 14.11 -10.18 -0.86
C HIS A 105 14.21 -9.87 -2.36
N SER A 106 14.24 -8.59 -2.73
CA SER A 106 14.38 -8.14 -4.11
C SER A 106 15.68 -8.65 -4.76
N CYS A 107 16.79 -8.65 -4.02
CA CYS A 107 18.06 -9.22 -4.48
C CYS A 107 17.98 -10.74 -4.65
N ALA A 108 17.39 -11.46 -3.70
CA ALA A 108 17.31 -12.92 -3.73
C ALA A 108 16.43 -13.45 -4.87
N ILE A 109 15.37 -12.71 -5.25
CA ILE A 109 14.55 -13.06 -6.41
C ILE A 109 15.31 -12.82 -7.72
N LYS A 110 16.01 -11.68 -7.83
CA LYS A 110 16.78 -11.35 -9.04
C LYS A 110 17.96 -12.30 -9.26
N PHE A 111 18.57 -12.77 -8.17
CA PHE A 111 19.81 -13.54 -8.18
C PHE A 111 19.64 -14.86 -7.41
N SER A 112 19.26 -15.91 -8.15
CA SER A 112 18.98 -17.24 -7.62
C SER A 112 20.13 -17.88 -6.84
N GLU A 113 21.38 -17.57 -7.20
CA GLU A 113 22.57 -18.16 -6.57
C GLU A 113 22.72 -17.81 -5.08
N VAL A 114 22.15 -16.69 -4.63
CA VAL A 114 22.30 -16.21 -3.24
C VAL A 114 21.09 -16.53 -2.38
N ALA A 115 19.99 -17.00 -2.97
CA ALA A 115 18.74 -17.28 -2.26
C ALA A 115 18.92 -18.26 -1.09
N ALA A 116 19.68 -19.35 -1.28
CA ALA A 116 19.93 -20.35 -0.24
C ALA A 116 20.57 -19.76 1.02
N ASN A 117 21.58 -18.90 0.84
CA ASN A 117 22.29 -18.27 1.96
C ASN A 117 21.41 -17.24 2.68
N VAL A 118 20.49 -16.60 1.97
CA VAL A 118 19.64 -15.53 2.51
C VAL A 118 18.48 -16.09 3.32
N VAL A 119 17.85 -17.16 2.85
CA VAL A 119 16.61 -17.70 3.44
C VAL A 119 16.82 -18.10 4.89
N HIS A 120 17.89 -18.83 5.20
CA HIS A 120 18.16 -19.25 6.58
C HIS A 120 18.32 -18.08 7.55
N VAL A 121 18.99 -17.01 7.12
CA VAL A 121 19.18 -15.81 7.95
C VAL A 121 17.85 -15.09 8.17
N LEU A 122 17.02 -14.98 7.13
CA LEU A 122 15.72 -14.31 7.26
C LEU A 122 14.74 -15.12 8.13
N MET A 123 14.81 -16.45 8.12
CA MET A 123 13.95 -17.30 8.95
C MET A 123 14.16 -17.10 10.46
N GLU A 124 15.32 -16.62 10.90
CA GLU A 124 15.55 -16.26 12.32
C GLU A 124 14.64 -15.11 12.78
N PHE A 125 14.16 -14.28 11.84
CA PHE A 125 13.28 -13.14 12.12
C PHE A 125 11.79 -13.52 12.16
N LEU A 126 11.42 -14.79 11.95
CA LEU A 126 10.03 -15.25 12.03
C LEU A 126 9.47 -15.22 13.46
N GLY A 127 10.34 -15.34 14.47
CA GLY A 127 9.98 -15.27 15.90
C GLY A 127 9.96 -13.85 16.48
N ASP A 128 10.32 -12.83 15.68
CA ASP A 128 10.33 -11.45 16.15
C ASP A 128 8.90 -10.96 16.46
N SER A 129 8.79 -10.10 17.46
CA SER A 129 7.54 -9.46 17.88
C SER A 129 7.01 -8.46 16.86
N SER A 130 7.84 -8.02 15.91
CA SER A 130 7.45 -7.10 14.84
C SER A 130 6.61 -7.81 13.76
N ASN A 131 5.29 -7.59 13.81
CA ASN A 131 4.32 -8.26 12.93
C ASN A 131 4.51 -7.99 11.43
N SER A 132 5.04 -6.83 11.01
CA SER A 132 5.22 -6.50 9.59
C SER A 132 6.41 -7.23 8.96
N SER A 133 7.57 -7.17 9.62
CA SER A 133 8.82 -7.79 9.14
C SER A 133 8.67 -9.31 8.98
N ALA A 134 8.07 -9.98 9.96
CA ALA A 134 7.88 -11.43 9.92
C ALA A 134 6.90 -11.88 8.81
N VAL A 135 5.91 -11.04 8.48
CA VAL A 135 4.97 -11.29 7.37
C VAL A 135 5.67 -11.16 6.01
N ASP A 136 6.56 -10.18 5.85
CA ASP A 136 7.35 -10.04 4.63
C ASP A 136 8.30 -11.24 4.46
N VAL A 137 8.94 -11.70 5.55
CA VAL A 137 9.81 -12.90 5.54
C VAL A 137 9.04 -14.15 5.12
N ILE A 138 7.87 -14.45 5.71
CA ILE A 138 7.14 -15.68 5.35
C ILE A 138 6.62 -15.62 3.90
N THR A 139 6.27 -14.44 3.41
CA THR A 139 5.86 -14.24 2.01
C THR A 139 7.05 -14.50 1.07
N PHE A 140 8.24 -14.03 1.43
CA PHE A 140 9.47 -14.35 0.71
C PHE A 140 9.77 -15.85 0.70
N VAL A 141 9.72 -16.51 1.86
CA VAL A 141 9.94 -17.97 1.94
C VAL A 141 8.94 -18.70 1.06
N ARG A 142 7.68 -18.29 1.04
CA ARG A 142 6.63 -18.86 0.18
C ARG A 142 7.00 -18.79 -1.31
N GLU A 143 7.52 -17.66 -1.76
CA GLU A 143 7.96 -17.46 -3.15
C GLU A 143 9.20 -18.29 -3.49
N VAL A 144 10.20 -18.34 -2.60
CA VAL A 144 11.43 -19.12 -2.76
C VAL A 144 11.13 -20.61 -2.88
N VAL A 145 10.24 -21.14 -2.03
CA VAL A 145 9.89 -22.57 -2.02
C VAL A 145 9.24 -22.98 -3.35
N GLU A 146 8.47 -22.09 -3.98
CA GLU A 146 7.91 -22.36 -5.31
C GLU A 146 8.99 -22.29 -6.41
N LYS A 147 9.83 -21.25 -6.39
CA LYS A 147 10.89 -21.03 -7.41
C LYS A 147 12.05 -22.02 -7.33
N PHE A 148 12.41 -22.50 -6.14
CA PHE A 148 13.60 -23.33 -5.91
C PHE A 148 13.24 -24.69 -5.27
N PRO A 149 12.94 -25.71 -6.10
CA PRO A 149 12.61 -27.05 -5.59
C PRO A 149 13.70 -27.70 -4.74
N SER A 150 14.97 -27.38 -4.98
CA SER A 150 16.11 -27.95 -4.26
C SER A 150 16.24 -27.49 -2.81
N LEU A 151 15.65 -26.34 -2.45
CA LEU A 151 15.74 -25.77 -1.10
C LEU A 151 14.57 -26.18 -0.20
N ARG A 152 13.55 -26.87 -0.73
CA ARG A 152 12.29 -27.15 -0.04
C ARG A 152 12.50 -27.92 1.26
N THR A 153 13.26 -29.01 1.22
CA THR A 153 13.52 -29.86 2.39
C THR A 153 14.19 -29.06 3.52
N SER A 154 15.24 -28.32 3.19
CA SER A 154 15.98 -27.53 4.18
C SER A 154 15.14 -26.38 4.78
N ILE A 155 14.27 -25.77 3.97
CA ILE A 155 13.32 -24.75 4.45
C ILE A 155 12.26 -25.38 5.36
N LEU A 156 11.73 -26.56 5.02
CA LEU A 156 10.74 -27.25 5.84
C LEU A 156 11.31 -27.64 7.20
N GLU A 157 12.49 -28.24 7.25
CA GLU A 157 13.19 -28.58 8.50
C GLU A 157 13.34 -27.35 9.40
N LYS A 158 13.90 -26.26 8.86
CA LYS A 158 14.12 -25.03 9.63
C LYS A 158 12.80 -24.36 10.05
N LEU A 159 11.75 -24.46 9.24
CA LEU A 159 10.43 -23.90 9.55
C LEU A 159 9.76 -24.68 10.68
N LEU A 160 9.93 -26.01 10.72
CA LEU A 160 9.43 -26.86 11.80
C LEU A 160 10.18 -26.61 13.11
N ASP A 161 11.49 -26.38 13.06
CA ASP A 161 12.29 -26.00 14.24
C ASP A 161 11.83 -24.67 14.85
N THR A 162 11.56 -23.68 14.01
CA THR A 162 11.16 -22.33 14.43
C THR A 162 9.66 -22.20 14.73
N PHE A 163 8.87 -23.27 14.53
CA PHE A 163 7.41 -23.23 14.59
C PHE A 163 6.87 -22.79 15.96
N MET A 164 7.56 -23.12 17.05
CA MET A 164 7.17 -22.73 18.42
C MET A 164 7.51 -21.29 18.79
N ASP A 165 8.44 -20.66 18.07
CA ASP A 165 8.90 -19.29 18.34
C ASP A 165 8.00 -18.24 17.69
N VAL A 166 7.18 -18.66 16.71
CA VAL A 166 6.26 -17.78 15.98
C VAL A 166 5.14 -17.30 16.91
N LYS A 167 4.91 -15.98 16.94
CA LYS A 167 3.87 -15.33 17.76
C LYS A 167 2.71 -14.75 16.95
N SER A 168 2.90 -14.54 15.66
CA SER A 168 1.94 -13.84 14.80
C SER A 168 1.04 -14.81 14.04
N GLY A 169 -0.29 -14.61 14.13
CA GLY A 169 -1.27 -15.41 13.37
C GLY A 169 -1.08 -15.33 11.86
N LYS A 170 -0.69 -14.16 11.33
CA LYS A 170 -0.41 -14.00 9.88
C LYS A 170 0.76 -14.86 9.42
N VAL A 171 1.81 -14.96 10.23
CA VAL A 171 3.01 -15.76 9.94
C VAL A 171 2.68 -17.25 10.00
N PHE A 172 1.93 -17.68 11.02
CA PHE A 172 1.46 -19.07 11.11
C PHE A 172 0.64 -19.50 9.89
N ARG A 173 -0.22 -18.63 9.35
CA ARG A 173 -0.99 -18.94 8.13
C ARG A 173 -0.06 -19.25 6.95
N GLY A 174 0.99 -18.44 6.77
CA GLY A 174 1.99 -18.67 5.73
C GLY A 174 2.80 -19.95 5.97
N ALA A 175 3.25 -20.17 7.20
CA ALA A 175 4.02 -21.36 7.57
C ALA A 175 3.21 -22.66 7.41
N LEU A 176 1.98 -22.69 7.94
CA LEU A 176 1.07 -23.83 7.80
C LEU A 176 0.74 -24.12 6.33
N TRP A 177 0.56 -23.08 5.50
CA TRP A 177 0.35 -23.25 4.07
C TRP A 177 1.55 -23.92 3.39
N ILE A 178 2.79 -23.50 3.70
CA ILE A 178 4.02 -24.12 3.16
C ILE A 178 4.10 -25.59 3.57
N VAL A 179 3.88 -25.89 4.84
CA VAL A 179 3.85 -27.27 5.38
C VAL A 179 2.80 -28.12 4.65
N GLY A 180 1.57 -27.61 4.53
CA GLY A 180 0.49 -28.33 3.86
C GLY A 180 0.72 -28.58 2.37
N GLU A 181 1.52 -27.74 1.70
CA GLU A 181 1.78 -27.82 0.26
C GLU A 181 3.07 -28.52 -0.13
N TYR A 182 4.07 -28.60 0.74
CA TYR A 182 5.39 -29.14 0.37
C TYR A 182 5.85 -30.34 1.19
N CYS A 183 5.17 -30.70 2.29
CA CYS A 183 5.40 -31.99 2.94
C CYS A 183 5.01 -33.12 1.97
N SER A 184 6.02 -33.83 1.46
CA SER A 184 5.89 -34.87 0.44
C SER A 184 6.39 -36.23 0.94
N GLU A 185 7.18 -36.23 2.02
CA GLU A 185 7.68 -37.45 2.64
C GLU A 185 6.87 -37.82 3.90
N VAL A 186 6.84 -39.12 4.22
CA VAL A 186 6.14 -39.63 5.41
C VAL A 186 6.72 -39.02 6.69
N GLN A 187 8.05 -38.89 6.76
CA GLN A 187 8.76 -38.34 7.92
C GLN A 187 8.38 -36.88 8.16
N ASP A 188 8.41 -36.05 7.11
CA ASP A 188 8.00 -34.65 7.18
C ASP A 188 6.57 -34.48 7.68
N ILE A 189 5.65 -35.33 7.21
CA ILE A 189 4.24 -35.28 7.62
C ILE A 189 4.11 -35.63 9.11
N GLU A 190 4.77 -36.68 9.58
CA GLU A 190 4.71 -37.07 11.00
C GLU A 190 5.36 -36.04 11.92
N GLU A 191 6.47 -35.43 11.51
CA GLU A 191 7.14 -34.38 12.26
C GLU A 191 6.30 -33.09 12.30
N SER A 192 5.76 -32.68 11.16
CA SER A 192 4.83 -31.56 11.06
C SER A 192 3.62 -31.77 11.96
N TRP A 193 3.07 -32.97 11.97
CA TRP A 193 1.93 -33.33 12.82
C TRP A 193 2.27 -33.23 14.31
N LYS A 194 3.46 -33.71 14.69
CA LYS A 194 3.96 -33.62 16.07
C LYS A 194 4.11 -32.17 16.52
N GLN A 195 4.66 -31.30 15.66
CA GLN A 195 4.82 -29.88 15.97
C GLN A 195 3.46 -29.16 16.06
N ILE A 196 2.52 -29.43 15.14
CA ILE A 196 1.16 -28.87 15.22
C ILE A 196 0.48 -29.29 16.53
N ARG A 197 0.61 -30.55 16.93
CA ARG A 197 0.05 -31.04 18.20
C ARG A 197 0.71 -30.36 19.40
N ALA A 198 2.03 -30.20 19.40
CA ALA A 198 2.75 -29.48 20.46
C ALA A 198 2.31 -28.00 20.54
N GLY A 199 2.07 -27.35 19.40
CA GLY A 199 1.59 -25.97 19.32
C GLY A 199 0.13 -25.77 19.75
N LEU A 200 -0.71 -26.81 19.68
CA LEU A 200 -2.09 -26.81 20.19
C LEU A 200 -2.18 -27.23 21.67
N GLY A 201 -1.26 -28.08 22.12
CA GLY A 201 -1.31 -28.70 23.44
C GLY A 201 -2.39 -29.79 23.53
N GLU A 202 -3.00 -29.94 24.72
CA GLU A 202 -4.02 -30.97 24.93
C GLU A 202 -5.33 -30.67 24.17
N ILE A 203 -5.82 -31.69 23.45
CA ILE A 203 -7.07 -31.68 22.68
C ILE A 203 -8.01 -32.70 23.33
N PRO A 204 -9.33 -32.42 23.49
CA PRO A 204 -10.08 -31.23 23.06
C PRO A 204 -9.80 -29.97 23.90
N ILE A 205 -9.59 -28.85 23.20
CA ILE A 205 -9.21 -27.55 23.78
C ILE A 205 -10.26 -27.09 24.80
N LEU A 206 -11.55 -27.11 24.45
CA LEU A 206 -12.64 -26.72 25.36
C LEU A 206 -12.61 -27.49 26.68
N ALA A 207 -12.42 -28.81 26.62
CA ALA A 207 -12.44 -29.66 27.81
C ALA A 207 -11.23 -29.38 28.70
N SER A 208 -10.06 -29.10 28.11
CA SER A 208 -8.87 -28.72 28.88
C SER A 208 -9.00 -27.32 29.50
N GLU A 209 -9.59 -26.34 28.82
CA GLU A 209 -9.88 -25.02 29.37
C GLU A 209 -10.92 -25.08 30.51
N GLN A 210 -11.95 -25.91 30.35
CA GLN A 210 -12.94 -26.16 31.42
C GLN A 210 -12.31 -26.81 32.65
N LYS A 211 -11.42 -27.79 32.46
CA LYS A 211 -10.67 -28.40 33.57
C LYS A 211 -9.80 -27.39 34.31
N LEU A 212 -9.06 -26.55 33.59
CA LEU A 212 -8.24 -25.49 34.20
C LEU A 212 -9.09 -24.49 34.98
N LEU A 213 -10.27 -24.14 34.45
CA LEU A 213 -11.23 -23.30 35.16
C LEU A 213 -11.78 -23.97 36.43
N ASP A 214 -12.06 -25.28 36.36
CA ASP A 214 -12.55 -26.07 37.50
C ASP A 214 -11.46 -26.26 38.58
N GLU A 215 -10.20 -26.41 38.18
CA GLU A 215 -9.03 -26.50 39.08
C GLU A 215 -8.75 -25.17 39.77
N ALA A 216 -8.75 -24.06 39.03
CA ALA A 216 -8.68 -22.70 39.58
C ALA A 216 -9.87 -22.36 40.50
N SER A 217 -11.00 -23.07 40.33
CA SER A 217 -12.17 -22.94 41.22
C SER A 217 -12.05 -23.80 42.49
N LYS A 218 -11.17 -24.81 42.52
CA LYS A 218 -10.95 -25.71 43.66
C LYS A 218 -9.87 -25.21 44.63
N GLU A 219 -8.84 -24.49 44.16
CA GLU A 219 -7.76 -23.97 45.02
C GLU A 219 -8.23 -22.97 46.10
N ASP A 220 -9.43 -22.40 45.98
CA ASP A 220 -10.04 -21.51 46.98
C ASP A 220 -10.86 -22.22 48.07
N LYS A 221 -11.01 -23.55 48.02
CA LYS A 221 -11.74 -24.31 49.05
C LYS A 221 -10.76 -25.09 49.94
N PRO A 222 -10.62 -24.76 51.23
CA PRO A 222 -9.93 -25.65 52.16
C PRO A 222 -10.69 -26.98 52.23
N ASP A 223 -9.94 -28.07 52.21
CA ASP A 223 -10.42 -29.46 52.24
C ASP A 223 -11.45 -29.69 53.35
N GLU A 224 -12.70 -29.93 52.95
CA GLU A 224 -13.60 -30.85 53.66
C GLU A 224 -14.34 -31.73 52.64
N SER A 225 -14.04 -33.02 52.70
CA SER A 225 -14.77 -34.11 52.07
C SER A 225 -16.23 -34.14 52.53
N THR A 226 -17.20 -34.26 51.61
CA THR A 226 -18.11 -35.42 51.39
C THR A 226 -19.31 -34.99 50.52
N GLU A 227 -19.76 -35.90 49.67
CA GLU A 227 -20.90 -35.93 48.73
C GLU A 227 -22.12 -35.01 48.96
N GLN A 228 -22.60 -34.33 47.90
CA GLN A 228 -23.88 -34.58 47.18
C GLN A 228 -24.26 -33.41 46.25
N LYS A 229 -24.71 -33.74 45.04
CA LYS A 229 -25.29 -32.81 44.05
C LYS A 229 -26.62 -32.25 44.55
N THR A 230 -26.77 -30.92 44.60
CA THR A 230 -28.07 -30.23 44.57
C THR A 230 -28.03 -28.96 43.71
N LEU A 231 -29.17 -28.68 43.08
CA LEU A 231 -29.46 -27.60 42.11
C LEU A 231 -29.25 -26.17 42.68
N PRO A 232 -29.13 -25.13 41.81
CA PRO A 232 -28.78 -23.78 42.28
C PRO A 232 -29.99 -23.10 42.93
N THR A 233 -29.93 -22.91 44.23
CA THR A 233 -30.79 -21.96 44.96
C THR A 233 -29.89 -21.00 45.74
N SER A 234 -30.25 -19.71 45.74
CA SER A 234 -29.43 -18.66 46.35
C SER A 234 -29.19 -18.96 47.83
N SER A 235 -27.96 -19.33 48.18
CA SER A 235 -27.59 -19.64 49.55
C SER A 235 -27.46 -18.34 50.35
N ARG A 236 -28.40 -18.09 51.27
CA ARG A 236 -28.25 -17.07 52.30
C ARG A 236 -27.18 -17.52 53.31
N ARG A 237 -26.14 -16.72 53.50
CA ARG A 237 -25.09 -16.98 54.51
C ARG A 237 -25.42 -16.17 55.76
N ILE A 238 -25.42 -16.84 56.92
CA ILE A 238 -25.62 -16.18 58.21
C ILE A 238 -24.24 -15.78 58.74
N LEU A 239 -24.05 -14.50 59.06
CA LEU A 239 -22.81 -14.00 59.63
C LEU A 239 -22.69 -14.39 61.10
N ALA A 240 -21.48 -14.28 61.67
CA ALA A 240 -21.22 -14.62 63.07
C ALA A 240 -22.05 -13.79 64.08
N ASP A 241 -22.70 -12.70 63.63
CA ASP A 241 -23.61 -11.85 64.41
C ASP A 241 -25.11 -12.24 64.30
N GLY A 242 -25.44 -13.29 63.55
CA GLY A 242 -26.81 -13.76 63.35
C GLY A 242 -27.61 -13.03 62.26
N THR A 243 -27.00 -12.08 61.54
CA THR A 243 -27.65 -11.36 60.43
C THR A 243 -27.57 -12.18 59.14
N TYR A 244 -28.70 -12.28 58.42
CA TYR A 244 -28.79 -12.96 57.14
C TYR A 244 -28.23 -12.08 56.01
N ALA A 245 -27.11 -12.48 55.41
CA ALA A 245 -26.57 -11.85 54.21
C ALA A 245 -27.04 -12.61 52.96
N THR A 246 -27.65 -11.88 52.02
CA THR A 246 -27.94 -12.35 50.66
C THR A 246 -26.77 -12.03 49.76
N GLU A 247 -26.10 -13.04 49.23
CA GLU A 247 -25.05 -12.85 48.24
C GLU A 247 -25.71 -12.45 46.90
N SER A 248 -25.44 -11.23 46.43
CA SER A 248 -25.97 -10.71 45.16
C SER A 248 -25.24 -11.39 44.00
N ALA A 249 -25.97 -11.90 43.00
CA ALA A 249 -25.42 -12.57 41.81
C ALA A 249 -24.40 -11.76 40.98
N PHE A 250 -24.18 -10.49 41.31
CA PHE A 250 -23.16 -9.64 40.68
C PHE A 250 -21.73 -9.94 41.18
N SER A 251 -21.52 -10.42 42.42
CA SER A 251 -20.18 -10.75 42.94
C SER A 251 -19.67 -12.13 42.48
N SER A 252 -20.58 -13.07 42.20
CA SER A 252 -20.23 -14.38 41.62
C SER A 252 -19.84 -14.25 40.14
N ASN A 253 -20.50 -13.37 39.38
CA ASN A 253 -20.13 -13.10 38.00
C ASN A 253 -18.79 -12.36 37.88
N SER A 254 -18.49 -11.39 38.76
CA SER A 254 -17.20 -10.68 38.70
C SER A 254 -16.01 -11.56 39.09
N SER A 255 -16.17 -12.44 40.09
CA SER A 255 -15.16 -13.43 40.45
C SER A 255 -14.98 -14.53 39.38
N ALA A 256 -16.06 -14.98 38.74
CA ALA A 256 -15.99 -15.90 37.60
C ALA A 256 -15.32 -15.26 36.37
N MET A 257 -15.59 -13.98 36.08
CA MET A 257 -14.92 -13.25 35.00
C MET A 257 -13.43 -13.02 35.29
N ALA A 258 -13.06 -12.66 36.52
CA ALA A 258 -11.66 -12.52 36.92
C ALA A 258 -10.88 -13.85 36.82
N LYS A 259 -11.52 -14.98 37.18
CA LYS A 259 -10.94 -16.32 37.02
C LYS A 259 -10.83 -16.74 35.56
N LEU A 260 -11.82 -16.39 34.74
CA LEU A 260 -11.77 -16.59 33.29
C LEU A 260 -10.63 -15.77 32.65
N GLU A 261 -10.40 -14.54 33.10
CA GLU A 261 -9.27 -13.71 32.66
C GLU A 261 -7.91 -14.27 33.10
N ALA A 262 -7.81 -14.83 34.31
CA ALA A 262 -6.61 -15.51 34.79
C ALA A 262 -6.29 -16.77 33.97
N VAL A 263 -7.30 -17.56 33.60
CA VAL A 263 -7.13 -18.72 32.71
C VAL A 263 -6.82 -18.28 31.27
N LYS A 264 -7.33 -17.13 30.81
CA LYS A 264 -6.97 -16.54 29.51
C LYS A 264 -5.53 -16.02 29.46
N SER A 265 -4.99 -15.53 30.58
CA SER A 265 -3.63 -14.98 30.67
C SER A 265 -2.54 -16.00 30.99
N ALA A 266 -2.90 -17.26 31.29
CA ALA A 266 -1.95 -18.34 31.47
C ALA A 266 -1.09 -18.59 30.22
N THR A 267 0.17 -18.97 30.41
CA THR A 267 1.14 -19.25 29.33
C THR A 267 0.68 -20.46 28.52
N LYS A 268 0.02 -20.23 27.39
CA LYS A 268 -0.46 -21.26 26.48
C LYS A 268 0.48 -21.43 25.30
N PRO A 269 0.53 -22.63 24.70
CA PRO A 269 1.19 -22.83 23.41
C PRO A 269 0.73 -21.80 22.37
N PRO A 270 1.62 -21.37 21.45
CA PRO A 270 1.40 -20.19 20.61
C PRO A 270 0.17 -20.31 19.71
N LEU A 271 -0.06 -21.48 19.11
CA LEU A 271 -1.22 -21.71 18.23
C LEU A 271 -2.54 -21.69 19.02
N ARG A 272 -2.54 -22.26 20.22
CA ARG A 272 -3.70 -22.24 21.13
C ARG A 272 -4.01 -20.82 21.62
N ALA A 273 -2.98 -20.06 21.98
CA ALA A 273 -3.13 -18.68 22.42
C ALA A 273 -3.79 -17.80 21.33
N LEU A 274 -3.38 -17.98 20.06
CA LEU A 274 -3.93 -17.22 18.93
C LEU A 274 -5.39 -17.59 18.61
N ILE A 275 -5.74 -18.88 18.65
CA ILE A 275 -7.12 -19.33 18.42
C ILE A 275 -8.04 -18.81 19.54
N LEU A 276 -7.61 -18.87 20.80
CA LEU A 276 -8.37 -18.30 21.92
C LEU A 276 -8.43 -16.77 21.88
N GLY A 277 -7.39 -16.14 21.33
CA GLY A 277 -7.31 -14.71 21.05
C GLY A 277 -8.26 -14.22 19.95
N GLY A 278 -9.01 -15.13 19.30
CA GLY A 278 -10.05 -14.77 18.32
C GLY A 278 -9.59 -14.78 16.87
N ASP A 279 -8.37 -15.23 16.57
CA ASP A 279 -7.92 -15.43 15.18
C ASP A 279 -8.45 -16.75 14.62
N PHE A 280 -9.73 -16.81 14.26
CA PHE A 280 -10.34 -18.00 13.67
C PHE A 280 -9.91 -18.23 12.22
N PHE A 281 -9.51 -17.18 11.50
CA PHE A 281 -8.99 -17.36 10.15
C PHE A 281 -7.75 -18.24 10.12
N LEU A 282 -6.86 -18.13 11.13
CA LEU A 282 -5.79 -19.10 11.34
C LEU A 282 -6.31 -20.53 11.52
N GLY A 283 -7.41 -20.71 12.28
CA GLY A 283 -8.09 -21.99 12.42
C GLY A 283 -8.60 -22.57 11.09
N SER A 284 -9.11 -21.73 10.19
CA SER A 284 -9.52 -22.16 8.84
C SER A 284 -8.34 -22.67 8.01
N VAL A 285 -7.18 -21.98 8.09
CA VAL A 285 -5.96 -22.39 7.39
C VAL A 285 -5.44 -23.70 7.97
N LEU A 286 -5.43 -23.83 9.30
CA LEU A 286 -5.05 -25.07 9.98
C LEU A 286 -5.94 -26.25 9.55
N ALA A 287 -7.24 -26.04 9.43
CA ALA A 287 -8.17 -27.08 8.97
C ALA A 287 -7.85 -27.52 7.52
N SER A 288 -7.58 -26.56 6.63
CA SER A 288 -7.17 -26.85 5.25
C SER A 288 -5.85 -27.63 5.21
N THR A 289 -4.87 -27.27 6.03
CA THR A 289 -3.56 -27.92 6.05
C THR A 289 -3.62 -29.32 6.61
N LEU A 290 -4.39 -29.55 7.69
CA LEU A 290 -4.63 -30.90 8.21
C LEU A 290 -5.32 -31.78 7.16
N THR A 291 -6.29 -31.23 6.42
CA THR A 291 -6.98 -31.94 5.34
C THR A 291 -5.99 -32.39 4.26
N LYS A 292 -5.11 -31.49 3.81
CA LYS A 292 -4.06 -31.80 2.82
C LYS A 292 -3.06 -32.83 3.33
N LEU A 293 -2.59 -32.71 4.57
CA LEU A 293 -1.65 -33.67 5.15
C LEU A 293 -2.24 -35.08 5.22
N VAL A 294 -3.51 -35.23 5.63
CA VAL A 294 -4.19 -36.54 5.65
C VAL A 294 -4.37 -37.10 4.24
N MET A 295 -4.80 -36.28 3.27
CA MET A 295 -4.98 -36.70 1.88
C MET A 295 -3.67 -37.14 1.22
N ARG A 296 -2.56 -36.43 1.50
CA ARG A 296 -1.21 -36.79 1.03
C ARG A 296 -0.67 -38.03 1.70
N TYR A 297 -0.85 -38.16 3.02
CA TYR A 297 -0.44 -39.35 3.74
C TYR A 297 -1.12 -40.60 3.18
N THR A 298 -2.36 -40.47 2.71
CA THR A 298 -3.11 -41.55 2.03
C THR A 298 -2.53 -41.91 0.64
N GLU A 299 -1.81 -41.01 -0.04
CA GLU A 299 -1.12 -41.32 -1.30
C GLU A 299 0.20 -42.05 -1.10
N ILE A 300 0.87 -41.77 0.01
CA ILE A 300 2.25 -42.20 0.24
C ILE A 300 2.28 -43.45 1.12
N SER A 301 1.34 -43.59 2.06
CA SER A 301 1.31 -44.69 3.04
C SER A 301 0.26 -45.73 2.70
N ASP A 302 0.69 -47.00 2.68
CA ASP A 302 -0.18 -48.17 2.51
C ASP A 302 -0.85 -48.63 3.82
N ASP A 303 -0.65 -47.93 4.95
CA ASP A 303 -1.24 -48.31 6.26
C ASP A 303 -2.60 -47.61 6.52
N PRO A 304 -3.74 -48.31 6.33
CA PRO A 304 -5.06 -47.73 6.54
C PRO A 304 -5.35 -47.44 8.02
N ALA A 305 -4.73 -48.13 8.97
CA ALA A 305 -4.98 -47.91 10.40
C ALA A 305 -4.43 -46.54 10.83
N ARG A 306 -3.22 -46.21 10.36
CA ARG A 306 -2.58 -44.93 10.65
C ARG A 306 -3.26 -43.75 9.95
N VAL A 307 -3.69 -43.93 8.69
CA VAL A 307 -4.52 -42.94 7.97
C VAL A 307 -5.79 -42.63 8.75
N ASN A 308 -6.50 -43.66 9.22
CA ASN A 308 -7.74 -43.48 9.99
C ASN A 308 -7.50 -42.79 11.35
N ALA A 309 -6.37 -43.08 12.01
CA ALA A 309 -6.00 -42.40 13.25
C ALA A 309 -5.74 -40.90 13.02
N LEU A 310 -4.95 -40.54 12.00
CA LEU A 310 -4.68 -39.14 11.64
C LEU A 310 -5.95 -38.41 11.20
N ARG A 311 -6.82 -39.07 10.44
CA ARG A 311 -8.13 -38.54 10.04
C ARG A 311 -9.01 -38.24 11.25
N ALA A 312 -9.16 -39.20 12.17
CA ALA A 312 -10.00 -39.04 13.36
C ALA A 312 -9.48 -37.89 14.24
N GLU A 313 -8.16 -37.77 14.36
CA GLU A 313 -7.55 -36.67 15.09
C GLU A 313 -7.73 -35.31 14.41
N ALA A 314 -7.54 -35.20 13.10
CA ALA A 314 -7.79 -33.96 12.37
C ALA A 314 -9.23 -33.48 12.57
N MET A 315 -10.20 -34.41 12.46
CA MET A 315 -11.61 -34.10 12.71
C MET A 315 -11.85 -33.68 14.16
N LEU A 316 -11.14 -34.27 15.13
CA LEU A 316 -11.22 -33.87 16.54
C LEU A 316 -10.67 -32.45 16.76
N ILE A 317 -9.56 -32.09 16.12
CA ILE A 317 -8.97 -30.74 16.17
C ILE A 317 -9.96 -29.72 15.58
N MET A 318 -10.50 -29.98 14.39
CA MET A 318 -11.46 -29.08 13.73
C MET A 318 -12.73 -28.89 14.57
N ALA A 319 -13.30 -29.98 15.08
CA ALA A 319 -14.48 -29.92 15.96
C ALA A 319 -14.17 -29.18 17.27
N SER A 320 -12.95 -29.31 17.81
CA SER A 320 -12.52 -28.58 18.98
C SER A 320 -12.42 -27.07 18.73
N ILE A 321 -11.91 -26.64 17.57
CA ILE A 321 -11.81 -25.22 17.20
C ILE A 321 -13.20 -24.60 17.09
N ILE A 322 -14.14 -25.28 16.41
CA ILE A 322 -15.53 -24.83 16.30
C ILE A 322 -16.18 -24.67 17.68
N ARG A 323 -16.03 -25.68 18.55
CA ARG A 323 -16.61 -25.64 19.91
C ARG A 323 -16.00 -24.53 20.77
N VAL A 324 -14.70 -24.29 20.65
CA VAL A 324 -14.04 -23.19 21.37
C VAL A 324 -14.53 -21.85 20.85
N GLY A 325 -14.68 -21.69 19.53
CA GLY A 325 -15.18 -20.45 18.92
C GLY A 325 -16.65 -20.12 19.26
N GLN A 326 -17.43 -21.11 19.69
CA GLN A 326 -18.79 -20.93 20.20
C GLN A 326 -18.85 -20.78 21.74
N SER A 327 -17.71 -20.88 22.43
CA SER A 327 -17.63 -20.85 23.89
C SER A 327 -17.24 -19.48 24.45
N GLN A 328 -17.43 -19.29 25.75
CA GLN A 328 -17.06 -18.06 26.46
C GLN A 328 -15.53 -17.86 26.63
N PHE A 329 -14.74 -18.90 26.32
CA PHE A 329 -13.28 -18.87 26.45
C PHE A 329 -12.59 -18.12 25.31
N ALA A 330 -13.24 -17.98 24.15
CA ALA A 330 -12.71 -17.17 23.06
C ALA A 330 -12.88 -15.67 23.33
N ALA A 331 -11.97 -14.85 22.80
CA ALA A 331 -12.06 -13.39 22.89
C ALA A 331 -13.17 -12.82 21.99
N SER A 332 -13.32 -13.38 20.79
CA SER A 332 -14.39 -13.10 19.84
C SER A 332 -15.14 -14.40 19.52
N PRO A 333 -16.43 -14.34 19.14
CA PRO A 333 -17.13 -15.50 18.58
C PRO A 333 -16.61 -15.82 17.17
N ILE A 334 -16.74 -17.08 16.77
CA ILE A 334 -16.39 -17.52 15.41
C ILE A 334 -17.29 -16.86 14.35
N ASP A 335 -16.64 -16.36 13.31
CA ASP A 335 -17.25 -15.82 12.09
C ASP A 335 -17.88 -16.93 11.23
N GLU A 336 -19.05 -16.65 10.63
CA GLU A 336 -19.83 -17.64 9.85
C GLU A 336 -19.01 -18.22 8.68
N ASP A 337 -18.30 -17.36 7.92
CA ASP A 337 -17.45 -17.80 6.81
C ASP A 337 -16.37 -18.79 7.25
N THR A 338 -15.77 -18.58 8.42
CA THR A 338 -14.75 -19.47 8.95
C THR A 338 -15.35 -20.77 9.46
N TYR A 339 -16.52 -20.72 10.10
CA TYR A 339 -17.27 -21.91 10.49
C TYR A 339 -17.58 -22.79 9.27
N ASP A 340 -18.12 -22.20 8.20
CA ASP A 340 -18.47 -22.92 6.97
C ASP A 340 -17.24 -23.53 6.30
N ARG A 341 -16.11 -22.82 6.28
CA ARG A 341 -14.85 -23.36 5.73
C ARG A 341 -14.30 -24.55 6.52
N ILE A 342 -14.32 -24.48 7.85
CA ILE A 342 -13.85 -25.60 8.69
C ILE A 342 -14.79 -26.80 8.52
N MET A 343 -16.10 -26.56 8.48
CA MET A 343 -17.10 -27.61 8.23
C MET A 343 -16.92 -28.26 6.85
N ALA A 344 -16.67 -27.46 5.80
CA ALA A 344 -16.37 -27.98 4.47
C ALA A 344 -15.11 -28.88 4.47
N CYS A 345 -14.06 -28.51 5.22
CA CYS A 345 -12.87 -29.36 5.39
C CYS A 345 -13.19 -30.67 6.13
N MET A 346 -14.05 -30.62 7.15
CA MET A 346 -14.52 -31.83 7.85
C MET A 346 -15.33 -32.76 6.93
N HIS A 347 -16.21 -32.21 6.10
CA HIS A 347 -16.96 -32.97 5.10
C HIS A 347 -16.04 -33.55 4.02
N ALA A 348 -15.05 -32.80 3.55
CA ALA A 348 -14.03 -33.29 2.63
C ALA A 348 -13.26 -34.49 3.23
N LEU A 349 -12.87 -34.42 4.51
CA LEU A 349 -12.27 -35.55 5.23
C LEU A 349 -13.24 -36.72 5.45
N GLN A 350 -14.55 -36.49 5.39
CA GLN A 350 -15.54 -37.57 5.45
C GLN A 350 -15.62 -38.34 4.13
N GLU A 351 -15.63 -37.62 3.01
CA GLU A 351 -16.00 -38.13 1.69
C GLU A 351 -14.81 -38.44 0.78
N PHE A 352 -13.58 -38.01 1.10
CA PHE A 352 -12.42 -38.20 0.20
C PHE A 352 -12.05 -39.67 -0.08
N SER A 353 -12.49 -40.62 0.76
CA SER A 353 -12.31 -42.05 0.48
C SER A 353 -13.14 -42.53 -0.72
N ASN A 354 -14.19 -41.79 -1.07
CA ASN A 354 -15.16 -42.15 -2.12
C ASN A 354 -15.01 -41.29 -3.38
N ASP A 355 -14.48 -40.06 -3.27
CA ASP A 355 -14.40 -39.11 -4.38
C ASP A 355 -12.98 -38.58 -4.61
N ASN A 356 -12.35 -39.05 -5.68
CA ASN A 356 -11.03 -38.61 -6.10
C ASN A 356 -11.00 -37.15 -6.61
N THR A 357 -12.15 -36.55 -6.93
CA THR A 357 -12.21 -35.15 -7.40
C THR A 357 -11.89 -34.16 -6.29
N ILE A 358 -12.37 -34.39 -5.07
CA ILE A 358 -12.05 -33.56 -3.90
C ILE A 358 -10.53 -33.57 -3.66
N LYS A 359 -9.91 -34.74 -3.81
CA LYS A 359 -8.47 -34.92 -3.64
C LYS A 359 -7.67 -34.14 -4.70
N SER A 360 -8.08 -34.19 -5.97
CA SER A 360 -7.40 -33.42 -7.02
C SER A 360 -7.53 -31.91 -6.81
N ILE A 361 -8.68 -31.44 -6.33
CA ILE A 361 -8.89 -30.02 -6.03
C ILE A 361 -7.92 -29.54 -4.94
N PHE A 362 -7.83 -30.27 -3.82
CA PHE A 362 -6.99 -29.87 -2.68
C PHE A 362 -5.48 -30.07 -2.90
N LEU A 363 -5.06 -31.02 -3.76
CA LEU A 363 -3.63 -31.32 -3.96
C LEU A 363 -3.04 -30.67 -5.22
N HIS A 364 -3.80 -30.58 -6.31
CA HIS A 364 -3.30 -30.10 -7.61
C HIS A 364 -3.84 -28.72 -7.97
N ASP A 365 -5.15 -28.49 -7.88
CA ASP A 365 -5.74 -27.25 -8.38
C ASP A 365 -5.34 -26.03 -7.52
N THR A 366 -5.25 -26.18 -6.20
CA THR A 366 -4.78 -25.10 -5.32
C THR A 366 -3.34 -24.70 -5.62
N LYS A 367 -2.49 -25.67 -5.96
CA LYS A 367 -1.10 -25.42 -6.33
C LYS A 367 -1.00 -24.76 -7.71
N ALA A 368 -1.74 -25.27 -8.69
CA ALA A 368 -1.78 -24.72 -10.04
C ALA A 368 -2.29 -23.26 -10.06
N ALA A 369 -3.26 -22.93 -9.20
CA ALA A 369 -3.74 -21.56 -9.04
C ALA A 369 -2.62 -20.61 -8.56
N LEU A 370 -1.77 -21.04 -7.62
CA LEU A 370 -0.64 -20.23 -7.18
C LEU A 370 0.39 -20.04 -8.31
N THR A 371 0.74 -21.11 -9.02
CA THR A 371 1.71 -21.03 -10.13
C THR A 371 1.24 -20.02 -11.18
N ARG A 372 -0.05 -20.00 -11.53
CA ARG A 372 -0.64 -18.99 -12.44
C ARG A 372 -0.54 -17.56 -11.91
N ILE A 373 -0.71 -17.35 -10.60
CA ILE A 373 -0.57 -16.01 -9.99
C ILE A 373 0.87 -15.53 -10.12
N VAL A 374 1.85 -16.39 -9.77
CA VAL A 374 3.28 -16.05 -9.85
C VAL A 374 3.70 -15.77 -11.30
N GLU A 375 3.28 -16.60 -12.26
CA GLU A 375 3.57 -16.38 -13.69
C GLU A 375 3.00 -15.04 -14.20
N ASN A 376 1.82 -14.64 -13.73
CA ASN A 376 1.21 -13.37 -14.12
C ASN A 376 1.95 -12.17 -13.53
N GLU A 377 2.44 -12.26 -12.30
CA GLU A 377 3.29 -11.22 -11.71
C GLU A 377 4.60 -11.07 -12.46
N GLU A 378 5.23 -12.18 -12.86
CA GLU A 378 6.45 -12.16 -13.65
C GLU A 378 6.23 -11.55 -15.04
N LYS A 379 5.12 -11.89 -15.71
CA LYS A 379 4.75 -11.27 -17.00
C LYS A 379 4.56 -9.76 -16.87
N LYS A 380 3.91 -9.28 -15.81
CA LYS A 380 3.75 -7.84 -15.55
C LYS A 380 5.10 -7.15 -15.31
N ALA A 381 5.95 -7.76 -14.48
CA ALA A 381 7.28 -7.22 -14.20
C ALA A 381 8.16 -7.17 -15.47
N ALA A 382 8.09 -8.19 -16.31
CA ALA A 382 8.79 -8.25 -17.59
C ALA A 382 8.27 -7.19 -18.57
N ALA A 383 6.95 -7.00 -18.67
CA ALA A 383 6.33 -5.99 -19.52
C ALA A 383 6.66 -4.55 -19.10
N LYS A 384 6.81 -4.30 -17.78
CA LYS A 384 7.28 -3.01 -17.29
C LYS A 384 8.73 -2.76 -17.67
N ARG A 385 9.62 -3.74 -17.42
CA ARG A 385 11.04 -3.66 -17.80
C ARG A 385 11.25 -3.51 -19.31
N SER A 386 10.42 -4.12 -20.15
CA SER A 386 10.53 -3.97 -21.60
C SER A 386 10.11 -2.59 -22.07
N LYS A 387 9.07 -1.99 -21.47
CA LYS A 387 8.67 -0.59 -21.73
C LYS A 387 9.77 0.39 -21.34
N ASP A 388 10.39 0.20 -20.18
CA ASP A 388 11.48 1.06 -19.71
C ASP A 388 12.71 0.93 -20.62
N LYS A 389 13.03 -0.28 -21.08
CA LYS A 389 14.13 -0.51 -22.04
C LYS A 389 13.86 0.04 -23.43
N SER A 390 12.61 0.00 -23.91
CA SER A 390 12.27 0.57 -25.22
C SER A 390 12.35 2.09 -25.25
N ALA A 391 12.17 2.75 -24.09
CA ALA A 391 12.36 4.19 -23.97
C ALA A 391 13.85 4.60 -24.03
N ALA A 392 14.77 3.70 -23.68
CA ALA A 392 16.21 3.95 -23.63
C ALA A 392 17.00 3.45 -24.87
N ALA A 393 16.35 2.73 -25.79
CA ALA A 393 17.03 2.14 -26.95
C ALA A 393 17.07 3.12 -28.14
N GLY A 394 18.09 3.98 -28.19
CA GLY A 394 18.45 4.73 -29.40
C GLY A 394 18.98 3.80 -30.51
N GLN A 395 18.81 4.20 -31.78
CA GLN A 395 19.19 3.38 -32.92
C GLN A 395 20.72 3.38 -33.10
N VAL A 396 21.32 2.25 -33.49
CA VAL A 396 22.80 2.11 -33.60
C VAL A 396 23.43 3.08 -34.62
N ASP A 397 22.62 3.59 -35.55
CA ASP A 397 23.02 4.57 -36.57
C ASP A 397 22.81 6.03 -36.11
N ASP A 398 22.36 6.27 -34.88
CA ASP A 398 22.23 7.63 -34.34
C ASP A 398 23.59 8.30 -34.25
N LEU A 399 23.70 9.47 -34.89
CA LEU A 399 24.93 10.22 -35.05
C LEU A 399 25.41 10.74 -33.68
N ILE A 400 26.66 10.45 -33.31
CA ILE A 400 27.29 11.03 -32.12
C ILE A 400 27.43 12.55 -32.32
N THR A 401 26.59 13.34 -31.67
CA THR A 401 26.59 14.80 -31.77
C THR A 401 27.66 15.41 -30.87
N PHE A 402 28.75 15.87 -31.49
CA PHE A 402 29.78 16.62 -30.77
C PHE A 402 29.29 18.06 -30.49
N ARG A 403 29.13 18.40 -29.21
CA ARG A 403 28.63 19.69 -28.66
C ARG A 403 29.22 20.97 -29.31
N GLN A 404 30.44 20.92 -29.82
CA GLN A 404 31.11 22.08 -30.43
C GLN A 404 30.81 22.26 -31.93
N PHE A 405 30.18 21.25 -32.55
CA PHE A 405 29.91 21.20 -33.98
C PHE A 405 28.42 21.04 -34.33
N SER A 406 27.53 20.90 -33.35
CA SER A 406 26.09 20.89 -33.59
C SER A 406 25.61 22.29 -33.97
N LYS A 407 25.26 22.50 -35.25
CA LYS A 407 24.42 23.63 -35.64
C LYS A 407 23.04 23.38 -35.06
N ARG A 408 22.53 24.32 -34.23
CA ARG A 408 21.16 24.36 -33.70
C ARG A 408 20.15 24.07 -34.82
N ASN A 409 19.75 22.80 -34.95
CA ASN A 409 18.68 22.35 -35.83
C ASN A 409 17.61 21.70 -34.95
N LEU A 410 16.37 22.09 -35.22
CA LEU A 410 15.14 21.94 -34.44
C LEU A 410 14.60 20.49 -34.32
N GLY A 411 15.46 19.47 -34.17
CA GLY A 411 15.01 18.07 -34.21
C GLY A 411 15.58 17.14 -33.13
N ASP A 412 16.77 17.43 -32.60
CA ASP A 412 17.39 16.55 -31.61
C ASP A 412 17.01 16.95 -30.19
N GLU A 413 16.83 15.92 -29.35
CA GLU A 413 16.51 16.02 -27.93
C GLU A 413 17.41 17.04 -27.24
N ALA A 414 16.80 18.16 -26.87
CA ALA A 414 17.42 19.13 -26.00
C ALA A 414 17.78 18.42 -24.69
N ASP A 415 19.08 18.47 -24.34
CA ASP A 415 19.61 18.08 -23.05
C ASP A 415 18.62 18.53 -21.96
N GLU A 416 18.18 17.61 -21.09
CA GLU A 416 17.31 17.93 -19.95
C GLU A 416 17.98 19.01 -19.05
N TYR A 417 19.31 19.11 -19.10
CA TYR A 417 20.09 20.19 -18.51
C TYR A 417 19.85 21.56 -19.16
N GLU A 418 19.69 21.64 -20.48
CA GLU A 418 19.27 22.85 -21.16
C GLU A 418 17.82 23.15 -20.81
N LEU A 419 16.92 22.15 -20.83
CA LEU A 419 15.50 22.29 -20.45
C LEU A 419 15.30 22.79 -19.01
N ASP A 420 15.98 22.22 -18.02
CA ASP A 420 15.93 22.65 -16.62
C ASP A 420 16.60 24.01 -16.40
N LEU A 421 17.69 24.32 -17.11
CA LEU A 421 18.31 25.63 -17.06
C LEU A 421 17.43 26.70 -17.72
N THR A 422 16.74 26.35 -18.81
CA THR A 422 15.82 27.24 -19.55
C THR A 422 14.55 27.48 -18.72
N ARG A 423 14.03 26.43 -18.08
CA ARG A 423 12.92 26.46 -17.10
C ARG A 423 13.28 27.27 -15.85
N ALA A 424 14.50 27.11 -15.30
CA ALA A 424 14.99 27.87 -14.15
C ALA A 424 15.32 29.35 -14.48
N THR A 425 15.56 29.68 -15.74
CA THR A 425 15.82 31.06 -16.20
C THR A 425 14.57 31.77 -16.76
N GLY A 426 13.41 31.10 -16.76
CA GLY A 426 12.14 31.67 -17.20
C GLY A 426 12.02 31.87 -18.72
N GLN A 427 12.88 31.25 -19.52
CA GLN A 427 12.67 31.17 -20.97
C GLN A 427 11.82 29.93 -21.26
N THR A 428 10.73 30.12 -22.00
CA THR A 428 9.78 29.04 -22.28
C THR A 428 10.28 28.11 -23.39
N ASP A 429 10.03 26.81 -23.24
CA ASP A 429 10.27 25.81 -24.27
C ASP A 429 9.54 26.16 -25.58
N PRO A 430 10.17 25.97 -26.75
CA PRO A 430 9.52 26.13 -28.05
C PRO A 430 8.61 24.93 -28.41
N LYS A 431 8.57 23.88 -27.59
CA LYS A 431 7.77 22.65 -27.80
C LYS A 431 6.36 22.69 -27.22
N ASP A 432 5.99 23.71 -26.47
CA ASP A 432 4.59 23.90 -26.07
C ASP A 432 3.79 24.32 -27.31
N ASP A 433 2.97 23.37 -27.79
CA ASP A 433 2.01 23.55 -28.85
C ASP A 433 1.29 24.88 -28.67
N LEU A 434 1.46 25.82 -29.61
CA LEU A 434 0.90 27.18 -29.56
C LEU A 434 -0.62 27.13 -29.31
N ILE A 435 -1.27 26.05 -29.75
CA ILE A 435 -2.69 25.73 -29.59
C ILE A 435 -3.03 25.40 -28.13
N SER A 436 -2.19 24.64 -27.42
CA SER A 436 -2.34 24.33 -25.99
C SER A 436 -2.02 25.53 -25.09
N LYS A 437 -1.20 26.48 -25.57
CA LYS A 437 -0.97 27.75 -24.88
C LYS A 437 -2.21 28.66 -24.99
N LEU A 438 -2.85 28.70 -26.16
CA LEU A 438 -4.05 29.52 -26.37
C LEU A 438 -5.26 29.04 -25.55
N SER A 439 -5.37 27.75 -25.22
CA SER A 439 -6.43 27.26 -24.32
C SER A 439 -6.27 27.69 -22.86
N ARG A 440 -5.13 28.27 -22.49
CA ARG A 440 -4.85 28.79 -21.13
C ARG A 440 -5.02 30.31 -21.01
N VAL A 441 -5.53 30.96 -22.06
CA VAL A 441 -5.87 32.38 -22.04
C VAL A 441 -7.29 32.53 -21.48
N VAL A 442 -7.40 33.22 -20.35
CA VAL A 442 -8.68 33.53 -19.71
C VAL A 442 -9.01 35.00 -19.96
N GLN A 443 -10.18 35.25 -20.54
CA GLN A 443 -10.67 36.60 -20.71
C GLN A 443 -11.17 37.16 -19.37
N LEU A 444 -10.53 38.22 -18.89
CA LEU A 444 -10.82 38.82 -17.58
C LEU A 444 -11.86 39.94 -17.65
N THR A 445 -11.88 40.72 -18.74
CA THR A 445 -12.90 41.78 -18.93
C THR A 445 -13.56 41.70 -20.30
N GLY A 446 -14.74 42.30 -20.43
CA GLY A 446 -15.50 42.31 -21.66
C GLY A 446 -14.92 43.26 -22.71
N PHE A 447 -15.24 43.02 -23.98
CA PHE A 447 -14.85 43.94 -25.07
C PHE A 447 -15.52 45.32 -25.01
N SER A 448 -16.54 45.47 -24.15
CA SER A 448 -17.28 46.72 -23.96
C SER A 448 -16.73 47.55 -22.80
N ASP A 449 -15.77 47.02 -22.03
CA ASP A 449 -15.21 47.70 -20.87
C ASP A 449 -14.13 48.69 -21.29
N PRO A 450 -13.96 49.83 -20.58
CA PRO A 450 -12.93 50.83 -20.90
C PRO A 450 -11.49 50.27 -20.93
N VAL A 451 -11.26 49.22 -20.15
CA VAL A 451 -9.99 48.49 -20.07
C VAL A 451 -10.25 47.02 -20.40
N TYR A 452 -9.64 46.55 -21.49
CA TYR A 452 -9.66 45.14 -21.84
C TYR A 452 -8.49 44.42 -21.19
N ALA A 453 -8.74 43.28 -20.55
CA ALA A 453 -7.73 42.45 -19.93
C ALA A 453 -7.93 40.97 -20.25
N GLU A 454 -6.82 40.32 -20.58
CA GLU A 454 -6.73 38.86 -20.74
C GLU A 454 -5.52 38.35 -19.96
N ALA A 455 -5.67 37.20 -19.29
CA ALA A 455 -4.62 36.59 -18.49
C ALA A 455 -4.19 35.27 -19.10
N TYR A 456 -2.89 35.10 -19.23
CA TYR A 456 -2.25 33.83 -19.54
C TYR A 456 -1.80 33.18 -18.23
N VAL A 457 -2.39 32.02 -17.91
CA VAL A 457 -2.11 31.28 -16.68
C VAL A 457 -1.06 30.20 -16.97
N ASN A 458 0.09 30.30 -16.31
CA ASN A 458 1.12 29.26 -16.37
C ASN A 458 1.35 28.66 -14.97
N VAL A 459 1.07 27.37 -14.83
CA VAL A 459 1.24 26.64 -13.58
C VAL A 459 2.59 25.93 -13.60
N HIS A 460 3.45 26.25 -12.65
CA HIS A 460 4.78 25.67 -12.51
C HIS A 460 5.01 25.16 -11.08
N GLN A 461 4.69 23.88 -10.84
CA GLN A 461 4.82 23.18 -9.56
C GLN A 461 4.15 23.92 -8.39
N PHE A 462 4.86 24.83 -7.72
CA PHE A 462 4.39 25.58 -6.55
C PHE A 462 4.01 27.02 -6.89
N ASP A 463 4.35 27.51 -8.08
CA ASP A 463 4.16 28.90 -8.50
C ASP A 463 3.19 28.95 -9.68
N ILE A 464 2.19 29.83 -9.59
CA ILE A 464 1.29 30.20 -10.68
C ILE A 464 1.74 31.57 -11.17
N LEU A 465 2.19 31.61 -12.41
CA LEU A 465 2.57 32.82 -13.12
C LEU A 465 1.38 33.28 -13.96
N LEU A 466 0.83 34.43 -13.60
CA LEU A 466 -0.19 35.14 -14.38
C LEU A 466 0.49 36.22 -15.20
N ASP A 467 0.41 36.14 -16.53
CA ASP A 467 0.79 37.24 -17.42
C ASP A 467 -0.50 37.91 -17.92
N VAL A 468 -0.78 39.10 -17.41
CA VAL A 468 -2.01 39.84 -17.70
C VAL A 468 -1.72 40.92 -18.71
N LEU A 469 -2.30 40.76 -19.91
CA LEU A 469 -2.26 41.76 -20.95
C LEU A 469 -3.41 42.74 -20.74
N ILE A 470 -3.07 44.01 -20.64
CA ILE A 470 -4.01 45.12 -20.43
C ILE A 470 -3.98 46.02 -21.64
N VAL A 471 -5.16 46.35 -22.17
CA VAL A 471 -5.34 47.24 -23.31
C VAL A 471 -6.27 48.38 -22.91
N ASN A 472 -5.77 49.60 -23.04
CA ASN A 472 -6.60 50.79 -22.89
C ASN A 472 -7.44 50.98 -24.16
N GLN A 473 -8.76 50.79 -24.08
CA GLN A 473 -9.63 51.01 -25.23
C GLN A 473 -10.07 52.47 -25.39
N THR A 474 -9.80 53.31 -24.39
CA THR A 474 -10.21 54.72 -24.38
C THR A 474 -9.22 55.63 -25.10
N SER A 475 -9.71 56.82 -25.49
CA SER A 475 -8.90 57.91 -26.04
C SER A 475 -8.17 58.74 -24.98
N GLU A 476 -8.30 58.38 -23.69
CA GLU A 476 -7.73 59.10 -22.56
C GLU A 476 -6.57 58.32 -21.93
N THR A 477 -5.66 59.04 -21.26
CA THR A 477 -4.58 58.41 -20.50
C THR A 477 -5.13 57.89 -19.18
N LEU A 478 -4.99 56.59 -18.93
CA LEU A 478 -5.33 55.99 -17.65
C LEU A 478 -4.15 56.19 -16.69
N GLN A 479 -4.38 56.87 -15.57
CA GLN A 479 -3.36 57.13 -14.57
C GLN A 479 -3.49 56.13 -13.41
N ASN A 480 -2.36 55.79 -12.78
CA ASN A 480 -2.28 54.93 -11.60
C ASN A 480 -3.01 53.57 -11.76
N LEU A 481 -3.00 53.01 -12.97
CA LEU A 481 -3.65 51.72 -13.21
C LEU A 481 -2.98 50.64 -12.36
N THR A 482 -3.78 50.00 -11.50
CA THR A 482 -3.35 49.01 -10.53
C THR A 482 -4.23 47.77 -10.66
N LEU A 483 -3.58 46.60 -10.76
CA LEU A 483 -4.26 45.31 -10.68
C LEU A 483 -4.26 44.83 -9.23
N GLU A 484 -5.45 44.64 -8.66
CA GLU A 484 -5.61 44.06 -7.34
C GLU A 484 -6.12 42.63 -7.46
N PHE A 485 -5.27 41.66 -7.08
CA PHE A 485 -5.66 40.25 -6.97
C PHE A 485 -5.99 39.90 -5.53
N ALA A 486 -7.06 39.15 -5.37
CA ALA A 486 -7.44 38.47 -4.15
C ALA A 486 -7.63 36.98 -4.46
N THR A 487 -7.26 36.14 -3.51
CA THR A 487 -7.28 34.69 -3.68
C THR A 487 -8.24 34.07 -2.67
N LEU A 488 -9.00 33.07 -3.10
CA LEU A 488 -9.82 32.22 -2.25
C LEU A 488 -9.18 30.83 -2.20
N GLY A 489 -9.05 30.29 -0.98
CA GLY A 489 -8.31 29.05 -0.69
C GLY A 489 -6.86 29.30 -0.27
N ASP A 490 -6.06 28.25 -0.26
CA ASP A 490 -4.66 28.24 0.21
C ASP A 490 -3.65 28.75 -0.84
N LEU A 491 -4.02 29.81 -1.56
CA LEU A 491 -3.18 30.52 -2.51
C LEU A 491 -2.66 31.81 -1.87
N LYS A 492 -1.34 32.01 -1.91
CA LYS A 492 -0.69 33.20 -1.36
C LYS A 492 -0.12 34.08 -2.46
N LEU A 493 -0.65 35.29 -2.59
CA LEU A 493 -0.07 36.31 -3.46
C LEU A 493 1.30 36.75 -2.91
N VAL A 494 2.35 36.56 -3.70
CA VAL A 494 3.73 36.89 -3.29
C VAL A 494 4.08 38.32 -3.67
N GLU A 495 3.68 38.74 -4.86
CA GLU A 495 4.02 40.05 -5.41
C GLU A 495 2.76 40.81 -5.82
N ARG A 496 2.62 42.04 -5.32
CA ARG A 496 1.54 42.94 -5.73
C ARG A 496 1.98 43.70 -6.99
N PRO A 497 1.17 43.69 -8.06
CA PRO A 497 1.45 44.45 -9.27
C PRO A 497 1.73 45.93 -8.99
N THR A 498 2.74 46.49 -9.66
CA THR A 498 3.05 47.92 -9.59
C THR A 498 2.05 48.77 -10.37
N GLN A 499 1.97 50.05 -10.01
CA GLN A 499 1.08 51.00 -10.70
C GLN A 499 1.70 51.42 -12.03
N HIS A 500 0.89 51.48 -13.09
CA HIS A 500 1.32 51.86 -14.42
C HIS A 500 0.41 52.92 -15.04
N ASN A 501 0.97 53.81 -15.85
CA ASN A 501 0.19 54.77 -16.63
C ASN A 501 0.09 54.26 -18.07
N LEU A 502 -1.13 54.07 -18.57
CA LEU A 502 -1.37 53.65 -19.95
C LEU A 502 -1.79 54.83 -20.82
N ALA A 503 -1.10 55.00 -21.95
CA ALA A 503 -1.49 55.94 -22.98
C ALA A 503 -2.76 55.47 -23.72
N PRO A 504 -3.47 56.37 -24.44
CA PRO A 504 -4.62 56.00 -25.25
C PRO A 504 -4.28 54.88 -26.24
N HIS A 505 -5.13 53.86 -26.33
CA HIS A 505 -4.94 52.70 -27.23
C HIS A 505 -3.62 51.94 -27.06
N SER A 506 -2.93 52.11 -25.93
CA SER A 506 -1.70 51.38 -25.64
C SER A 506 -1.96 50.04 -24.96
N VAL A 507 -0.98 49.16 -25.06
CA VAL A 507 -0.99 47.81 -24.51
C VAL A 507 0.14 47.69 -23.49
N HIS A 508 -0.12 47.02 -22.37
CA HIS A 508 0.86 46.75 -21.33
C HIS A 508 0.69 45.35 -20.75
N SER A 509 1.78 44.63 -20.49
CA SER A 509 1.75 43.29 -19.88
C SER A 509 2.27 43.37 -18.46
N VAL A 510 1.52 42.79 -17.52
CA VAL A 510 1.85 42.77 -16.10
C VAL A 510 1.96 41.32 -15.64
N LYS A 511 3.08 40.97 -15.00
CA LYS A 511 3.31 39.64 -14.46
C LYS A 511 3.03 39.62 -12.98
N ALA A 512 2.22 38.66 -12.53
CA ALA A 512 1.94 38.41 -11.12
C ALA A 512 2.26 36.95 -10.77
N THR A 513 2.91 36.75 -9.62
CA THR A 513 3.27 35.42 -9.13
C THR A 513 2.47 35.07 -7.87
N ILE A 514 1.77 33.94 -7.91
CA ILE A 514 0.97 33.41 -6.82
C ILE A 514 1.55 32.07 -6.39
N LYS A 515 1.80 31.90 -5.10
CA LYS A 515 2.28 30.63 -4.53
C LYS A 515 1.13 29.74 -4.09
N VAL A 516 1.19 28.48 -4.49
CA VAL A 516 0.26 27.43 -4.09
C VAL A 516 0.80 26.76 -2.83
N SER A 517 0.05 26.86 -1.74
CA SER A 517 0.46 26.24 -0.46
C SER A 517 -0.18 24.86 -0.25
N SER A 518 -1.29 24.56 -0.94
CA SER A 518 -2.06 23.32 -0.82
C SER A 518 -2.77 22.98 -2.14
N THR A 519 -3.14 21.71 -2.32
CA THR A 519 -3.88 21.19 -3.50
C THR A 519 -5.39 21.36 -3.37
N GLU A 520 -5.84 22.55 -2.98
CA GLU A 520 -7.25 22.91 -2.98
C GLU A 520 -7.64 23.64 -4.27
N ALA A 521 -8.92 23.55 -4.65
CA ALA A 521 -9.45 24.32 -5.76
C ALA A 521 -9.36 25.80 -5.40
N GLY A 522 -8.44 26.51 -6.05
CA GLY A 522 -8.24 27.93 -5.84
C GLY A 522 -9.02 28.76 -6.82
N VAL A 523 -9.61 29.85 -6.34
CA VAL A 523 -10.23 30.88 -7.20
C VAL A 523 -9.44 32.16 -7.02
N ILE A 524 -8.98 32.73 -8.14
CA ILE A 524 -8.33 34.04 -8.15
C ILE A 524 -9.33 35.02 -8.74
N PHE A 525 -9.66 36.05 -7.98
CA PHE A 525 -10.52 37.14 -8.41
C PHE A 525 -9.75 38.45 -8.27
N GLY A 526 -10.15 39.47 -8.99
CA GLY A 526 -9.46 40.74 -8.89
C GLY A 526 -10.18 41.89 -9.56
N ASN A 527 -9.66 43.08 -9.31
CA ASN A 527 -10.20 44.33 -9.84
C ASN A 527 -9.09 45.15 -10.50
N ILE A 528 -9.45 45.87 -11.56
CA ILE A 528 -8.60 46.87 -12.19
C ILE A 528 -9.06 48.24 -11.70
N VAL A 529 -8.20 48.94 -10.96
CA VAL A 529 -8.46 50.29 -10.47
C VAL A 529 -7.61 51.27 -11.25
N TYR A 530 -8.21 52.35 -11.75
CA TYR A 530 -7.49 53.41 -12.46
C TYR A 530 -8.12 54.78 -12.22
N ASP A 531 -7.31 55.82 -12.33
CA ASP A 531 -7.74 57.21 -12.20
C ASP A 531 -7.94 57.84 -13.58
N GLY A 532 -9.05 58.56 -13.73
CA GLY A 532 -9.33 59.35 -14.93
C GLY A 532 -8.51 60.65 -15.00
N PRO A 533 -8.72 61.49 -16.03
CA PRO A 533 -8.03 62.77 -16.17
C PRO A 533 -8.30 63.76 -15.03
N GLY A 534 -9.40 63.57 -14.29
CA GLY A 534 -9.74 64.33 -13.09
C GLY A 534 -9.29 63.61 -11.82
N THR A 535 -8.60 64.33 -10.92
CA THR A 535 -8.02 63.83 -9.65
C THR A 535 -9.04 63.27 -8.62
N SER A 536 -10.32 63.17 -9.00
CA SER A 536 -11.43 62.74 -8.13
C SER A 536 -12.28 61.60 -8.72
N GLU A 537 -11.94 61.08 -9.89
CA GLU A 537 -12.67 59.98 -10.54
C GLU A 537 -11.80 58.72 -10.58
N SER A 538 -11.91 57.92 -9.51
CA SER A 538 -11.32 56.58 -9.47
C SER A 538 -12.35 55.58 -10.00
N ASN A 539 -12.01 54.90 -11.09
CA ASN A 539 -12.85 53.91 -11.74
C ASN A 539 -12.35 52.50 -11.41
N CYS A 540 -13.28 51.57 -11.27
CA CYS A 540 -12.99 50.18 -10.93
C CYS A 540 -13.72 49.25 -11.90
N VAL A 541 -12.98 48.33 -12.53
CA VAL A 541 -13.51 47.27 -13.37
C VAL A 541 -13.29 45.94 -12.66
N VAL A 542 -14.36 45.21 -12.38
CA VAL A 542 -14.30 43.89 -11.75
C VAL A 542 -13.95 42.87 -12.83
N MET A 543 -12.94 42.04 -12.57
CA MET A 543 -12.49 40.98 -13.48
C MET A 543 -13.28 39.69 -13.27
N ASN A 544 -13.38 38.87 -14.30
CA ASN A 544 -13.85 37.49 -14.17
C ASN A 544 -12.90 36.65 -13.32
N ASP A 545 -13.49 35.70 -12.60
CA ASP A 545 -12.76 34.77 -11.76
C ASP A 545 -11.95 33.77 -12.59
N ILE A 546 -10.72 33.50 -12.16
CA ILE A 546 -9.86 32.45 -12.69
C ILE A 546 -9.97 31.23 -11.78
N HIS A 547 -10.49 30.13 -12.32
CA HIS A 547 -10.52 28.84 -11.63
C HIS A 547 -9.25 28.04 -11.93
N ILE A 548 -8.52 27.63 -10.90
CA ILE A 548 -7.36 26.74 -11.03
C ILE A 548 -7.82 25.30 -10.83
N ASP A 549 -7.58 24.45 -11.82
CA ASP A 549 -7.91 23.02 -11.74
C ASP A 549 -6.83 22.28 -10.94
N ILE A 550 -7.24 21.39 -10.03
CA ILE A 550 -6.34 20.57 -9.22
C ILE A 550 -5.71 19.45 -10.07
N MET A 551 -6.32 19.11 -11.21
CA MET A 551 -5.85 18.04 -12.10
C MET A 551 -4.41 18.23 -12.59
N ASP A 552 -3.93 19.46 -12.69
CA ASP A 552 -2.55 19.78 -13.08
C ASP A 552 -1.52 19.34 -12.02
N TYR A 553 -1.96 19.10 -10.78
CA TYR A 553 -1.12 18.68 -9.66
C TYR A 553 -1.25 17.18 -9.32
N ILE A 554 -2.11 16.43 -10.00
CA ILE A 554 -2.36 15.01 -9.71
C ILE A 554 -1.67 14.13 -10.75
N ASN A 555 -0.75 13.29 -10.27
CA ASN A 555 -0.03 12.33 -11.08
C ASN A 555 -0.47 10.88 -10.79
N PRO A 556 -0.50 10.00 -11.81
CA PRO A 556 -0.75 8.59 -11.60
C PRO A 556 0.31 7.97 -10.69
N ALA A 557 -0.12 7.26 -9.65
CA ALA A 557 0.77 6.57 -8.71
C ALA A 557 0.30 5.14 -8.50
N TYR A 558 1.17 4.27 -7.97
CA TYR A 558 0.85 2.87 -7.70
C TYR A 558 0.98 2.56 -6.20
N CYS A 559 0.03 1.82 -5.64
CA CYS A 559 0.11 1.26 -4.30
C CYS A 559 -0.36 -0.20 -4.30
N ASN A 560 0.12 -0.99 -3.34
CA ASN A 560 -0.30 -2.39 -3.22
C ASN A 560 -1.68 -2.50 -2.56
N GLU A 561 -2.33 -3.65 -2.69
CA GLU A 561 -3.70 -3.83 -2.19
C GLU A 561 -3.80 -3.70 -0.65
N THR A 562 -2.78 -4.14 0.08
CA THR A 562 -2.74 -4.04 1.54
C THR A 562 -2.63 -2.58 2.00
N GLN A 563 -1.78 -1.79 1.37
CA GLN A 563 -1.63 -0.35 1.59
C GLN A 563 -2.91 0.37 1.21
N PHE A 564 -3.51 0.03 0.06
CA PHE A 564 -4.79 0.60 -0.36
C PHE A 564 -5.86 0.38 0.73
N ARG A 565 -6.01 -0.84 1.26
CA ARG A 565 -6.99 -1.15 2.33
C ARG A 565 -6.68 -0.40 3.63
N SER A 566 -5.41 -0.27 3.99
CA SER A 566 -4.98 0.49 5.16
C SER A 566 -5.35 1.97 5.01
N MET A 567 -4.89 2.61 3.93
CA MET A 567 -5.16 4.02 3.64
C MET A 567 -6.67 4.27 3.47
N TRP A 568 -7.39 3.35 2.83
CA TRP A 568 -8.84 3.44 2.68
C TRP A 568 -9.56 3.49 4.03
N SER A 569 -9.05 2.78 5.04
CA SER A 569 -9.62 2.75 6.39
C SER A 569 -9.19 3.97 7.22
N GLU A 570 -8.00 4.51 6.93
CA GLU A 570 -7.42 5.68 7.61
C GLU A 570 -8.02 7.01 7.12
N PHE A 571 -8.38 7.12 5.84
CA PHE A 571 -8.85 8.37 5.26
C PHE A 571 -10.23 8.77 5.76
N GLU A 572 -10.32 9.97 6.31
CA GLU A 572 -11.52 10.53 6.95
C GLU A 572 -12.51 11.10 5.93
N TRP A 573 -12.02 11.73 4.87
CA TRP A 573 -12.87 12.38 3.88
C TRP A 573 -13.29 11.42 2.77
N GLU A 574 -14.59 11.33 2.56
CA GLU A 574 -15.19 10.54 1.49
C GLU A 574 -16.17 11.38 0.67
N ASN A 575 -16.04 11.29 -0.65
CA ASN A 575 -17.03 11.81 -1.59
C ASN A 575 -17.60 10.66 -2.42
N LYS A 576 -18.93 10.57 -2.49
CA LYS A 576 -19.63 9.55 -3.28
C LYS A 576 -20.34 10.20 -4.46
N VAL A 577 -19.83 9.93 -5.66
CA VAL A 577 -20.39 10.41 -6.92
C VAL A 577 -21.24 9.31 -7.54
N ASN A 578 -22.50 9.61 -7.84
CA ASN A 578 -23.34 8.67 -8.58
C ASN A 578 -22.96 8.68 -10.06
N VAL A 579 -22.96 7.50 -10.67
CA VAL A 579 -22.67 7.32 -12.09
C VAL A 579 -23.98 7.05 -12.81
N ASN A 580 -24.30 7.88 -13.80
CA ASN A 580 -25.34 7.61 -14.78
C ASN A 580 -24.88 8.09 -16.15
N THR A 581 -24.59 7.16 -17.06
CA THR A 581 -23.98 7.50 -18.36
C THR A 581 -24.58 6.69 -19.51
N ASN A 582 -24.50 7.27 -20.71
CA ASN A 582 -24.92 6.64 -21.97
C ASN A 582 -23.84 5.72 -22.59
N ILE A 583 -22.67 5.60 -21.95
CA ILE A 583 -21.61 4.69 -22.40
C ILE A 583 -22.10 3.25 -22.19
N ALA A 584 -21.96 2.40 -23.21
CA ALA A 584 -22.51 1.04 -23.20
C ALA A 584 -21.53 -0.04 -22.69
N ASP A 585 -20.22 0.26 -22.68
CA ASP A 585 -19.17 -0.63 -22.19
C ASP A 585 -18.58 -0.12 -20.86
N LEU A 586 -18.52 -1.02 -19.88
CA LEU A 586 -17.99 -0.78 -18.53
C LEU A 586 -16.50 -0.43 -18.58
N ARG A 587 -15.74 -1.02 -19.50
CA ARG A 587 -14.30 -0.79 -19.63
C ARG A 587 -13.98 0.56 -20.27
N ASP A 588 -14.73 0.94 -21.28
CA ASP A 588 -14.60 2.26 -21.91
C ASP A 588 -14.90 3.37 -20.89
N TYR A 589 -15.89 3.15 -20.02
CA TYR A 589 -16.17 4.08 -18.92
C TYR A 589 -15.00 4.18 -17.91
N LEU A 590 -14.42 3.05 -17.51
CA LEU A 590 -13.24 3.04 -16.64
C LEU A 590 -12.06 3.80 -17.28
N ASN A 591 -11.76 3.53 -18.56
CA ASN A 591 -10.70 4.20 -19.30
C ASN A 591 -10.97 5.71 -19.45
N HIS A 592 -12.22 6.11 -19.63
CA HIS A 592 -12.64 7.51 -19.69
C HIS A 592 -12.42 8.23 -18.36
N ILE A 593 -12.79 7.61 -17.24
CA ILE A 593 -12.52 8.14 -15.90
C ILE A 593 -11.01 8.25 -15.70
N MET A 594 -10.24 7.19 -15.97
CA MET A 594 -8.79 7.18 -15.75
C MET A 594 -8.08 8.30 -16.52
N LYS A 595 -8.49 8.56 -17.77
CA LYS A 595 -7.97 9.68 -18.57
C LYS A 595 -8.40 11.05 -18.01
N SER A 596 -9.59 11.14 -17.44
CA SER A 596 -10.13 12.40 -16.91
C SER A 596 -9.57 12.75 -15.53
N THR A 597 -9.17 11.75 -14.75
CA THR A 597 -8.73 11.90 -13.35
C THR A 597 -7.25 11.61 -13.12
N ASN A 598 -6.48 11.30 -14.19
CA ASN A 598 -5.06 10.93 -14.10
C ASN A 598 -4.77 9.85 -13.04
N MET A 599 -5.73 8.95 -12.77
CA MET A 599 -5.58 7.88 -11.79
C MET A 599 -5.10 6.59 -12.46
N SER A 600 -4.25 5.83 -11.77
CA SER A 600 -3.85 4.49 -12.20
C SER A 600 -4.85 3.45 -11.67
N CYS A 601 -5.14 2.42 -12.47
CA CYS A 601 -5.96 1.29 -12.04
C CYS A 601 -5.08 0.25 -11.34
N LEU A 602 -5.46 -0.13 -10.12
CA LEU A 602 -4.76 -1.13 -9.31
C LEU A 602 -5.31 -2.54 -9.52
N THR A 603 -6.56 -2.66 -9.96
CA THR A 603 -7.20 -3.96 -10.17
C THR A 603 -6.53 -4.69 -11.35
N PRO A 604 -6.12 -5.96 -11.17
CA PRO A 604 -5.51 -6.74 -12.26
C PRO A 604 -6.42 -6.87 -13.48
N GLU A 605 -5.87 -6.77 -14.69
CA GLU A 605 -6.60 -6.99 -15.94
C GLU A 605 -7.31 -8.36 -15.97
N ALA A 606 -6.70 -9.41 -15.42
CA ALA A 606 -7.32 -10.73 -15.30
C ALA A 606 -8.60 -10.76 -14.45
N ALA A 607 -8.77 -9.84 -13.50
CA ALA A 607 -10.00 -9.68 -12.71
C ALA A 607 -11.01 -8.76 -13.41
N LEU A 608 -10.56 -7.97 -14.38
CA LEU A 608 -11.40 -7.17 -15.29
C LEU A 608 -11.79 -7.98 -16.54
N GLU A 609 -11.18 -9.15 -16.75
CA GLU A 609 -11.44 -10.11 -17.83
C GLU A 609 -12.69 -10.96 -17.54
N GLY A 610 -13.72 -10.78 -18.37
CA GLY A 610 -14.99 -11.48 -18.25
C GLY A 610 -16.14 -10.61 -18.73
N ASP A 611 -17.22 -11.24 -19.20
CA ASP A 611 -18.45 -10.56 -19.62
C ASP A 611 -19.40 -10.50 -18.41
N CYS A 612 -18.98 -9.76 -17.39
CA CYS A 612 -19.73 -9.58 -16.16
C CYS A 612 -20.49 -8.25 -16.23
N GLY A 613 -21.80 -8.27 -15.98
CA GLY A 613 -22.63 -7.06 -15.93
C GLY A 613 -22.33 -6.10 -14.77
N PHE A 614 -21.25 -6.34 -14.02
CA PHE A 614 -20.78 -5.55 -12.88
C PHE A 614 -19.26 -5.44 -12.94
N LEU A 615 -18.73 -4.23 -12.69
CA LEU A 615 -17.31 -3.94 -12.63
C LEU A 615 -17.00 -3.19 -11.34
N SER A 616 -16.04 -3.71 -10.56
CA SER A 616 -15.44 -2.97 -9.45
C SER A 616 -13.95 -2.81 -9.65
N ALA A 617 -13.47 -1.57 -9.62
CA ALA A 617 -12.08 -1.23 -9.86
C ALA A 617 -11.55 -0.25 -8.80
N ASN A 618 -10.36 -0.53 -8.28
CA ASN A 618 -9.64 0.37 -7.37
C ASN A 618 -8.66 1.21 -8.18
N MET A 619 -8.63 2.51 -7.91
CA MET A 619 -7.78 3.49 -8.57
C MET A 619 -7.02 4.32 -7.54
N TYR A 620 -5.84 4.79 -7.92
CA TYR A 620 -4.97 5.56 -7.04
C TYR A 620 -4.16 6.62 -7.80
N ALA A 621 -3.97 7.77 -7.17
CA ALA A 621 -3.11 8.85 -7.61
C ALA A 621 -2.46 9.55 -6.43
N ARG A 622 -1.41 10.31 -6.73
CA ARG A 622 -0.67 11.12 -5.76
C ARG A 622 -0.46 12.53 -6.30
N SER A 623 -0.64 13.53 -5.44
CA SER A 623 -0.36 14.91 -5.80
C SER A 623 1.14 15.22 -5.79
N ILE A 624 1.55 16.29 -6.48
CA ILE A 624 2.94 16.80 -6.44
C ILE A 624 3.35 17.19 -5.01
N PHE A 625 2.38 17.49 -4.15
CA PHE A 625 2.57 17.81 -2.73
C PHE A 625 2.66 16.56 -1.84
N GLY A 626 2.58 15.37 -2.43
CA GLY A 626 2.66 14.10 -1.71
C GLY A 626 1.35 13.64 -1.06
N GLU A 627 0.22 14.26 -1.39
CA GLU A 627 -1.09 13.86 -0.89
C GLU A 627 -1.65 12.69 -1.69
N ASP A 628 -2.27 11.73 -0.99
CA ASP A 628 -2.76 10.50 -1.58
C ASP A 628 -4.27 10.58 -1.88
N ALA A 629 -4.68 10.12 -3.06
CA ALA A 629 -6.06 10.08 -3.51
C ALA A 629 -6.46 8.66 -3.95
N LEU A 630 -7.47 8.08 -3.29
CA LEU A 630 -7.98 6.75 -3.59
C LEU A 630 -9.37 6.85 -4.20
N ALA A 631 -9.67 6.00 -5.17
CA ALA A 631 -11.03 5.86 -5.68
C ALA A 631 -11.42 4.40 -5.85
N ASN A 632 -12.65 4.06 -5.48
CA ASN A 632 -13.30 2.79 -5.79
C ASN A 632 -14.45 3.06 -6.75
N LEU A 633 -14.35 2.49 -7.94
CA LEU A 633 -15.39 2.49 -8.96
C LEU A 633 -16.23 1.23 -8.78
N SER A 634 -17.55 1.37 -8.66
CA SER A 634 -18.49 0.25 -8.65
C SER A 634 -19.65 0.56 -9.59
N ILE A 635 -19.68 -0.11 -10.75
CA ILE A 635 -20.63 0.15 -11.82
C ILE A 635 -21.29 -1.16 -12.28
N GLU A 636 -22.55 -1.06 -12.69
CA GLU A 636 -23.35 -2.15 -13.22
C GLU A 636 -24.02 -1.73 -14.53
N LYS A 637 -24.22 -2.70 -15.41
CA LYS A 637 -24.95 -2.51 -16.67
C LYS A 637 -26.43 -2.81 -16.43
N GLN A 638 -27.29 -1.81 -16.61
CA GLN A 638 -28.73 -2.00 -16.51
C GLN A 638 -29.30 -2.72 -17.74
N THR A 639 -30.54 -3.22 -17.62
CA THR A 639 -31.28 -3.89 -18.70
C THR A 639 -31.44 -3.04 -19.95
N ASP A 640 -31.44 -1.71 -19.80
CA ASP A 640 -31.60 -0.74 -20.89
C ASP A 640 -30.28 -0.42 -21.60
N GLY A 641 -29.17 -1.06 -21.18
CA GLY A 641 -27.83 -0.86 -21.73
C GLY A 641 -27.05 0.32 -21.15
N ALA A 642 -27.70 1.17 -20.33
CA ALA A 642 -27.06 2.25 -19.59
C ALA A 642 -26.23 1.73 -18.41
N ILE A 643 -25.15 2.44 -18.08
CA ILE A 643 -24.31 2.13 -16.92
C ILE A 643 -24.77 2.96 -15.73
N SER A 644 -25.10 2.28 -14.64
CA SER A 644 -25.38 2.90 -13.35
C SER A 644 -24.39 2.46 -12.29
N GLY A 645 -24.12 3.31 -11.30
CA GLY A 645 -23.25 2.92 -10.20
C GLY A 645 -22.85 4.08 -9.34
N HIS A 646 -21.71 3.92 -8.66
CA HIS A 646 -21.12 4.98 -7.85
C HIS A 646 -19.60 4.89 -7.85
N VAL A 647 -18.96 6.05 -7.81
CA VAL A 647 -17.53 6.20 -7.52
C VAL A 647 -17.39 6.76 -6.12
N ARG A 648 -16.63 6.07 -5.26
CA ARG A 648 -16.25 6.56 -3.93
C ARG A 648 -14.82 7.04 -3.99
N ILE A 649 -14.60 8.31 -3.70
CA ILE A 649 -13.27 8.90 -3.62
C ILE A 649 -12.96 9.15 -2.15
N ARG A 650 -11.78 8.76 -1.70
CA ARG A 650 -11.27 9.04 -0.36
C ARG A 650 -9.90 9.70 -0.44
N SER A 651 -9.68 10.70 0.40
CA SER A 651 -8.39 11.37 0.56
C SER A 651 -8.22 11.88 1.99
N LYS A 652 -6.99 12.27 2.33
CA LYS A 652 -6.68 12.91 3.60
C LYS A 652 -7.22 14.34 3.67
N THR A 653 -7.25 15.04 2.53
CA THR A 653 -7.73 16.42 2.42
C THR A 653 -9.11 16.48 1.78
N GLN A 654 -9.96 17.37 2.29
CA GLN A 654 -11.32 17.56 1.78
C GLN A 654 -11.30 18.09 0.33
N GLY A 655 -10.39 19.02 0.03
CA GLY A 655 -10.28 19.68 -1.28
C GLY A 655 -10.08 18.68 -2.43
N ILE A 656 -9.19 17.70 -2.27
CA ILE A 656 -8.95 16.66 -3.28
C ILE A 656 -10.20 15.79 -3.48
N ALA A 657 -10.82 15.32 -2.40
CA ALA A 657 -11.96 14.41 -2.49
C ALA A 657 -13.18 15.04 -3.17
N LEU A 658 -13.45 16.33 -2.89
CA LEU A 658 -14.54 17.07 -3.53
C LEU A 658 -14.23 17.37 -5.00
N SER A 659 -13.05 17.91 -5.28
CA SER A 659 -12.69 18.39 -6.63
C SER A 659 -12.55 17.25 -7.63
N LEU A 660 -12.00 16.10 -7.22
CA LEU A 660 -12.02 14.89 -8.05
C LEU A 660 -13.45 14.43 -8.35
N GLY A 661 -14.36 14.55 -7.37
CA GLY A 661 -15.75 14.18 -7.57
C GLY A 661 -16.49 15.11 -8.53
N ASP A 662 -16.25 16.42 -8.43
CA ASP A 662 -16.78 17.41 -9.35
C ASP A 662 -16.25 17.19 -10.78
N LYS A 663 -14.96 16.85 -10.92
CA LYS A 663 -14.36 16.51 -12.21
C LYS A 663 -14.98 15.27 -12.82
N ILE A 664 -15.22 14.22 -12.04
CA ILE A 664 -15.93 13.02 -12.51
C ILE A 664 -17.35 13.38 -12.96
N THR A 665 -18.06 14.21 -12.20
CA THR A 665 -19.41 14.66 -12.55
C THR A 665 -19.42 15.46 -13.86
N LEU A 666 -18.42 16.32 -14.08
CA LEU A 666 -18.23 17.04 -15.34
C LEU A 666 -17.88 16.09 -16.49
N ALA A 667 -17.00 15.13 -16.27
CA ALA A 667 -16.58 14.14 -17.25
C ALA A 667 -17.72 13.18 -17.67
N GLN A 668 -18.69 12.95 -16.77
CA GLN A 668 -19.92 12.24 -17.10
C GLN A 668 -20.83 13.06 -18.02
N LYS A 669 -20.93 14.38 -17.80
CA LYS A 669 -21.75 15.28 -18.63
C LYS A 669 -21.16 15.51 -20.02
N SER A 670 -19.84 15.50 -20.17
CA SER A 670 -19.19 15.66 -21.48
C SER A 670 -19.25 14.40 -22.35
N ALA A 671 -19.50 13.25 -21.75
CA ALA A 671 -19.72 11.97 -22.44
C ALA A 671 -21.20 11.65 -22.70
N ALA A 672 -22.12 12.47 -22.19
CA ALA A 672 -23.56 12.40 -22.45
C ALA A 672 -23.91 13.22 -23.69
#